data_AF-A0A2H3J0M9-F1
#
_entry.id   AF-A0A2H3J0M9-F1
#
_cell.length_a   1.000
_cell.length_b   1.000
_cell.length_c   1.000
_cell.angle_alpha   90.00
_cell.angle_beta   90.00
_cell.angle_gamma   90.00
#
_symmetry.space_group_name_H-M   'P 1'
#
loop_
_entity.id
_entity.type
_entity.pdbx_description
1 polymer ?
#
loop_
_entity_poly.entity_id
_entity_poly.type
_entity_poly.pdbx_seq_one_letter_code
_entity_poly.pdbx_strand_id
1 'polypeptide(L)'
;MTVASLSCAALTALMGQQNVALSDNSSYAAALSSYASQQEASLQPTCIIFPQTSSDVSAAVVALQNQDQRTPFAIRSGGHTYWAGAANIADGVVVDLSNINDIELSTDQSTITAGVGASWGTLYSLLDPLGLSVNGGRVAGVGVGGLSLGGGISFFSPRYGWTCDTVTNYQIVLANGSIVDANSQSNPDLFQALKGGNNNFGIATYIEFSTFPQGNLWAASVSNDLSLADDVIAQFVNLNSPTAYDEYASFVMSFGYTQAQDSMVITSDLDYTQVTQSVENPPAVYEAWLALPNLTSTSQIINMSSLSVADQSIQPDGARSLSLVTTLLSNTSVIKAASEAWQANVPSITNVPNISFALTFEPLPPSFYSRGARTNSLGLANRNESLAIAVITANWFTSTDDTLVNTTMQSLLDNVNSAATELGGSDSFIYLNYAGQYQNSISSYGNQSVALLQEVRRRVDPSLVFTEQVPGGVTTMTPRKDSIPHETRTAAEPRQNKLYTVRLARVEQVNPSVRLLRLALPQEPPSDESAFDAQSQETFSFLPGQWLDVHIPSIPQAGGFTITSTPADAQPLPIPDPTIIQDGTENLSHQQGEFGTESAAAASDGRYPYVELAVQQSPSNPAAAWLWRPHKEILGSELRVRVGGSFVWPPPSSVRMELIRRIVFMAGGVGINPLISILSHLTEEQTPNPAFPLPEKSPNHPLHIRFLYSTQIPAPSIPDEKTLEQILFLSRLRNIVQRTRTVTKRPANIKLDLDLFLTNLSSPAAATQASEILNKVTDGSNVSNDSPLIRVHGQRINKDDLDANSQQEDTVYYICGPPPMTDEFVQYLEPVVGKERVLYEKWW
;
A
#
# COMPACT_ATOMS: atom_id res chain seq x y z
N MET A 1 -8.10 22.49 17.87
CA MET A 1 -8.07 22.95 16.47
C MET A 1 -7.05 22.06 15.76
N THR A 2 -7.43 21.34 14.72
CA THR A 2 -6.49 20.46 13.99
C THR A 2 -5.50 21.30 13.17
N VAL A 3 -4.39 20.70 12.75
CA VAL A 3 -3.41 21.34 11.85
C VAL A 3 -4.10 21.82 10.56
N ALA A 4 -4.97 21.00 9.98
CA ALA A 4 -5.76 21.36 8.80
C ALA A 4 -6.72 22.54 9.07
N SER A 5 -7.40 22.62 10.22
CA SER A 5 -8.26 23.77 10.55
C SER A 5 -7.47 25.08 10.65
N LEU A 6 -6.24 25.04 11.18
CA LEU A 6 -5.36 26.21 11.23
C LEU A 6 -4.92 26.63 9.83
N SER A 7 -4.55 25.67 8.97
CA SER A 7 -4.23 25.96 7.57
C SER A 7 -5.42 26.53 6.81
N CYS A 8 -6.63 26.01 7.01
CA CYS A 8 -7.84 26.56 6.37
C CYS A 8 -8.09 28.01 6.78
N ALA A 9 -7.89 28.37 8.06
CA ALA A 9 -7.99 29.75 8.52
C ALA A 9 -6.90 30.64 7.90
N ALA A 10 -5.66 30.15 7.83
CA ALA A 10 -4.56 30.87 7.20
C ALA A 10 -4.79 31.10 5.69
N LEU A 11 -5.25 30.06 4.98
CA LEU A 11 -5.60 30.12 3.55
C LEU A 11 -6.79 31.07 3.32
N THR A 12 -7.78 31.08 4.22
CA THR A 12 -8.89 32.04 4.16
C THR A 12 -8.39 33.48 4.28
N ALA A 13 -7.45 33.74 5.19
CA ALA A 13 -6.85 35.06 5.33
C ALA A 13 -5.98 35.45 4.13
N LEU A 14 -5.31 34.48 3.51
CA LEU A 14 -4.39 34.68 2.38
C LEU A 14 -5.14 34.92 1.05
N MET A 15 -6.20 34.15 0.80
CA MET A 15 -6.85 34.05 -0.52
C MET A 15 -8.27 34.66 -0.55
N GLY A 16 -8.80 35.02 0.62
CA GLY A 16 -10.16 35.51 0.81
C GLY A 16 -11.20 34.40 0.96
N GLN A 17 -12.25 34.68 1.73
CA GLN A 17 -13.29 33.71 2.07
C GLN A 17 -14.06 33.17 0.87
N GLN A 18 -14.14 33.93 -0.23
CA GLN A 18 -14.78 33.49 -1.46
C GLN A 18 -14.03 32.35 -2.17
N ASN A 19 -12.74 32.17 -1.90
CA ASN A 19 -11.90 31.14 -2.50
C ASN A 19 -11.65 29.94 -1.58
N VAL A 20 -12.31 29.90 -0.41
CA VAL A 20 -12.20 28.80 0.55
C VAL A 20 -13.59 28.32 0.95
N ALA A 21 -13.88 27.05 0.67
CA ALA A 21 -15.12 26.41 1.06
C ALA A 21 -14.96 25.53 2.30
N LEU A 22 -15.77 25.81 3.31
CA LEU A 22 -15.98 24.99 4.50
C LEU A 22 -17.25 24.17 4.34
N SER A 23 -17.50 23.20 5.24
CA SER A 23 -18.61 22.26 5.15
C SER A 23 -20.01 22.89 5.09
N ASP A 24 -20.16 24.14 5.53
CA ASP A 24 -21.40 24.92 5.48
C ASP A 24 -21.59 25.73 4.19
N ASN A 25 -20.58 25.78 3.31
CA ASN A 25 -20.66 26.45 2.01
C ASN A 25 -21.26 25.55 0.92
N SER A 26 -22.12 26.10 0.06
CA SER A 26 -22.70 25.35 -1.06
C SER A 26 -21.66 24.87 -2.08
N SER A 27 -20.58 25.62 -2.28
CA SER A 27 -19.46 25.24 -3.14
C SER A 27 -18.71 24.00 -2.64
N TYR A 28 -18.69 23.76 -1.32
CA TYR A 28 -18.12 22.54 -0.74
C TYR A 28 -18.92 21.30 -1.18
N ALA A 29 -20.25 21.35 -1.00
CA ALA A 29 -21.13 20.25 -1.42
C ALA A 29 -21.10 20.03 -2.94
N ALA A 30 -21.09 21.11 -3.73
CA ALA A 30 -20.98 21.03 -5.19
C ALA A 30 -19.67 20.35 -5.63
N ALA A 31 -18.55 20.72 -5.02
CA ALA A 31 -17.25 20.11 -5.31
C ALA A 31 -17.23 18.61 -4.94
N LEU A 32 -17.80 18.21 -3.81
CA LEU A 32 -17.86 16.78 -3.44
C LEU A 32 -18.78 15.97 -4.38
N SER A 33 -19.84 16.58 -4.91
CA SER A 33 -20.77 15.89 -5.81
C SER A 33 -20.27 15.68 -7.24
N SER A 34 -19.12 16.26 -7.60
CA SER A 34 -18.59 16.27 -8.97
C SER A 34 -17.37 15.37 -9.19
N TYR A 35 -17.02 14.50 -8.23
CA TYR A 35 -16.02 13.45 -8.47
C TYR A 35 -16.62 12.31 -9.30
N ALA A 36 -15.80 11.68 -10.14
CA ALA A 36 -16.25 10.57 -10.97
C ALA A 36 -16.69 9.34 -10.16
N SER A 37 -16.07 9.11 -8.99
CA SER A 37 -16.40 7.98 -8.12
C SER A 37 -17.00 8.41 -6.78
N GLN A 38 -17.90 7.57 -6.24
CA GLN A 38 -18.41 7.74 -4.88
C GLN A 38 -17.32 7.62 -3.81
N GLN A 39 -16.29 6.82 -4.04
CA GLN A 39 -15.20 6.66 -3.08
C GLN A 39 -14.51 8.00 -2.81
N GLU A 40 -14.21 8.78 -3.85
CA GLU A 40 -13.65 10.12 -3.70
C GLU A 40 -14.66 11.12 -3.15
N ALA A 41 -15.89 11.12 -3.69
CA ALA A 41 -16.96 12.04 -3.26
C ALA A 41 -17.30 11.90 -1.76
N SER A 42 -17.09 10.72 -1.18
CA SER A 42 -17.42 10.44 0.22
C SER A 42 -16.44 11.03 1.23
N LEU A 43 -15.21 11.35 0.82
CA LEU A 43 -14.20 11.93 1.73
C LEU A 43 -14.56 13.37 2.10
N GLN A 44 -14.35 13.70 3.37
CA GLN A 44 -14.68 15.01 3.95
C GLN A 44 -13.41 15.80 4.26
N PRO A 45 -12.97 16.71 3.38
CA PRO A 45 -11.87 17.60 3.68
C PRO A 45 -12.25 18.64 4.75
N THR A 46 -11.26 19.15 5.47
CA THR A 46 -11.49 20.27 6.42
C THR A 46 -11.88 21.55 5.67
N CYS A 47 -11.28 21.80 4.51
CA CYS A 47 -11.69 22.83 3.58
C CYS A 47 -11.24 22.51 2.15
N ILE A 48 -11.89 23.14 1.19
CA ILE A 48 -11.52 23.12 -0.23
C ILE A 48 -11.11 24.54 -0.60
N ILE A 49 -9.93 24.72 -1.19
CA ILE A 49 -9.52 26.00 -1.75
C ILE A 49 -9.66 25.98 -3.27
N PHE A 50 -10.03 27.12 -3.84
CA PHE A 50 -10.22 27.30 -5.28
C PHE A 50 -9.28 28.41 -5.80
N PRO A 51 -7.98 28.13 -6.01
CA PRO A 51 -7.04 29.07 -6.60
C PRO A 51 -7.53 29.56 -7.97
N GLN A 52 -7.32 30.83 -8.28
CA GLN A 52 -7.68 31.44 -9.58
C GLN A 52 -6.45 31.59 -10.48
N THR A 53 -5.25 31.62 -9.88
CA THR A 53 -4.00 31.90 -10.60
C THR A 53 -2.86 30.99 -10.13
N SER A 54 -1.79 30.91 -10.91
CA SER A 54 -0.56 30.22 -10.49
C SER A 54 0.06 30.84 -9.22
N SER A 55 -0.13 32.15 -9.01
CA SER A 55 0.31 32.83 -7.79
C SER A 55 -0.49 32.40 -6.56
N ASP A 56 -1.80 32.18 -6.69
CA ASP A 56 -2.64 31.63 -5.63
C ASP A 56 -2.20 30.22 -5.25
N VAL A 57 -1.90 29.37 -6.24
CA VAL A 57 -1.38 28.02 -6.02
C VAL A 57 -0.03 28.06 -5.31
N SER A 58 0.88 28.93 -5.74
CA SER A 58 2.16 29.20 -5.06
C SER A 58 1.96 29.57 -3.60
N ALA A 59 1.09 30.53 -3.32
CA ALA A 59 0.81 31.00 -1.97
C ALA A 59 0.22 29.88 -1.10
N ALA A 60 -0.67 29.06 -1.67
CA ALA A 60 -1.25 27.90 -0.99
C ALA A 60 -0.19 26.83 -0.66
N VAL A 61 0.67 26.45 -1.62
CA VAL A 61 1.74 25.47 -1.41
C VAL A 61 2.67 25.91 -0.28
N VAL A 62 3.10 27.18 -0.29
CA VAL A 62 3.96 27.74 0.77
C VAL A 62 3.27 27.71 2.13
N ALA A 63 1.98 28.05 2.18
CA ALA A 63 1.21 28.01 3.43
C ALA A 63 1.02 26.58 3.96
N LEU A 64 0.80 25.60 3.10
CA LEU A 64 0.60 24.19 3.44
C LEU A 64 1.91 23.47 3.81
N GLN A 65 3.04 23.88 3.24
CA GLN A 65 4.36 23.31 3.54
C GLN A 65 4.91 23.72 4.92
N ASN A 66 4.43 24.82 5.51
CA ASN A 66 4.99 25.43 6.72
C ASN A 66 5.48 24.39 7.74
N GLN A 67 6.78 24.42 8.09
CA GLN A 67 7.45 23.32 8.81
C GLN A 67 6.87 23.03 10.19
N ASP A 68 6.25 24.01 10.83
CA ASP A 68 5.58 23.83 12.13
C ASP A 68 4.20 23.17 11.99
N GLN A 69 3.64 23.13 10.78
CA GLN A 69 2.26 22.74 10.46
C GLN A 69 2.17 22.09 9.06
N ARG A 70 2.88 20.97 8.85
CA ARG A 70 2.82 20.20 7.59
C ARG A 70 1.43 19.62 7.39
N THR A 71 0.58 20.32 6.64
CA THR A 71 -0.80 19.94 6.40
C THR A 71 -0.90 18.99 5.21
N PRO A 72 -1.52 17.80 5.38
CA PRO A 72 -1.85 16.94 4.24
C PRO A 72 -2.86 17.61 3.32
N PHE A 73 -2.63 17.51 2.00
CA PHE A 73 -3.53 18.07 1.01
C PHE A 73 -3.66 17.20 -0.23
N ALA A 74 -4.82 17.25 -0.88
CA ALA A 74 -5.06 16.62 -2.18
C ALA A 74 -5.03 17.67 -3.29
N ILE A 75 -4.70 17.25 -4.51
CA ILE A 75 -4.67 18.10 -5.70
C ILE A 75 -5.75 17.59 -6.65
N ARG A 76 -6.65 18.48 -7.05
CA ARG A 76 -7.75 18.14 -7.96
C ARG A 76 -7.70 18.98 -9.23
N SER A 77 -7.64 18.27 -10.36
CA SER A 77 -8.00 18.78 -11.70
C SER A 77 -9.45 18.35 -11.99
N GLY A 78 -9.68 17.34 -12.84
CA GLY A 78 -11.03 16.84 -13.14
C GLY A 78 -11.62 15.83 -12.12
N GLY A 79 -10.81 15.24 -11.22
CA GLY A 79 -11.32 14.29 -10.21
C GLY A 79 -11.74 12.92 -10.77
N HIS A 80 -11.06 12.43 -11.81
CA HIS A 80 -11.41 11.18 -12.54
C HIS A 80 -10.65 9.92 -12.09
N THR A 81 -9.79 10.00 -11.07
CA THR A 81 -9.22 8.79 -10.46
C THR A 81 -10.21 8.18 -9.48
N TYR A 82 -10.47 6.87 -9.55
CA TYR A 82 -11.63 6.28 -8.87
C TYR A 82 -11.43 5.92 -7.39
N TRP A 83 -10.19 5.76 -6.92
CA TRP A 83 -9.94 5.30 -5.54
C TRP A 83 -9.87 6.47 -4.56
N ALA A 84 -10.37 6.24 -3.34
CA ALA A 84 -10.44 7.26 -2.30
C ALA A 84 -9.04 7.81 -1.94
N GLY A 85 -8.89 9.13 -1.99
CA GLY A 85 -7.68 9.81 -1.57
C GLY A 85 -6.78 10.27 -2.71
N ALA A 86 -7.15 10.05 -3.99
CA ALA A 86 -6.33 10.40 -5.13
C ALA A 86 -6.38 11.89 -5.45
N ALA A 87 -7.59 12.44 -5.50
CA ALA A 87 -7.89 13.84 -5.76
C ALA A 87 -8.70 14.50 -4.63
N ASN A 88 -9.16 13.73 -3.63
CA ASN A 88 -9.78 14.22 -2.40
C ASN A 88 -9.00 13.75 -1.15
N ILE A 89 -9.33 14.25 0.05
CA ILE A 89 -8.70 13.84 1.31
C ILE A 89 -9.64 14.03 2.50
N ALA A 90 -9.64 13.09 3.45
CA ALA A 90 -10.33 13.27 4.73
C ALA A 90 -9.48 14.10 5.69
N ASP A 91 -10.11 15.04 6.41
CA ASP A 91 -9.49 15.86 7.45
C ASP A 91 -8.26 16.69 6.98
N GLY A 92 -8.09 16.88 5.67
CA GLY A 92 -7.02 17.66 5.04
C GLY A 92 -7.54 18.87 4.27
N VAL A 93 -6.72 19.40 3.37
CA VAL A 93 -7.10 20.49 2.45
C VAL A 93 -7.18 19.96 1.02
N VAL A 94 -8.21 20.31 0.25
CA VAL A 94 -8.22 20.06 -1.20
C VAL A 94 -7.80 21.34 -1.92
N VAL A 95 -6.81 21.24 -2.79
CA VAL A 95 -6.46 22.28 -3.77
C VAL A 95 -7.20 21.96 -5.06
N ASP A 96 -8.36 22.59 -5.24
CA ASP A 96 -9.24 22.38 -6.40
C ASP A 96 -8.91 23.41 -7.49
N LEU A 97 -8.34 22.93 -8.60
CA LEU A 97 -7.84 23.74 -9.69
C LEU A 97 -8.92 24.06 -10.74
N SER A 98 -10.19 23.70 -10.50
CA SER A 98 -11.29 23.89 -11.46
C SER A 98 -11.51 25.33 -11.92
N ASN A 99 -11.05 26.33 -11.15
CA ASN A 99 -11.10 27.74 -11.54
C ASN A 99 -9.89 28.20 -12.37
N ILE A 100 -8.83 27.40 -12.50
CA ILE A 100 -7.75 27.62 -13.48
C ILE A 100 -8.14 26.88 -14.76
N ASN A 101 -9.13 27.42 -15.46
CA ASN A 101 -9.75 26.79 -16.64
C ASN A 101 -9.72 27.68 -17.89
N ASP A 102 -8.93 28.75 -17.88
CA ASP A 102 -8.71 29.60 -19.04
C ASP A 102 -8.08 28.81 -20.20
N ILE A 103 -8.51 29.13 -21.42
CA ILE A 103 -8.03 28.50 -22.65
C ILE A 103 -7.68 29.60 -23.65
N GLU A 104 -6.44 29.60 -24.13
CA GLU A 104 -5.92 30.59 -25.07
C GLU A 104 -5.28 29.92 -26.27
N LEU A 105 -5.83 30.19 -27.46
CA LEU A 105 -5.24 29.77 -28.74
C LEU A 105 -4.21 30.83 -29.18
N SER A 106 -3.02 30.37 -29.55
CA SER A 106 -1.97 31.22 -30.13
C SER A 106 -2.46 31.98 -31.38
N THR A 107 -1.87 33.15 -31.66
CA THR A 107 -2.28 33.99 -32.80
C THR A 107 -2.11 33.28 -34.15
N ASP A 108 -1.09 32.44 -34.29
CA ASP A 108 -0.84 31.62 -35.48
C ASP A 108 -1.56 30.27 -35.46
N GLN A 109 -2.34 30.02 -34.40
CA GLN A 109 -3.13 28.81 -34.15
C GLN A 109 -2.30 27.52 -34.09
N SER A 110 -0.99 27.59 -33.86
CA SER A 110 -0.08 26.44 -33.81
C SER A 110 -0.01 25.75 -32.45
N THR A 111 -0.32 26.48 -31.39
CA THR A 111 -0.44 25.97 -30.02
C THR A 111 -1.69 26.48 -29.32
N ILE A 112 -2.15 25.74 -28.33
CA ILE A 112 -3.20 26.14 -27.40
C ILE A 112 -2.72 25.94 -25.96
N THR A 113 -2.87 26.97 -25.14
CA THR A 113 -2.60 26.90 -23.69
C THR A 113 -3.90 26.68 -22.95
N ALA A 114 -3.93 25.70 -22.07
CA ALA A 114 -5.10 25.36 -21.27
C ALA A 114 -4.73 25.33 -19.78
N GLY A 115 -5.56 25.98 -18.96
CA GLY A 115 -5.55 25.79 -17.52
C GLY A 115 -5.87 24.34 -17.16
N VAL A 116 -5.18 23.78 -16.17
CA VAL A 116 -5.31 22.35 -15.83
C VAL A 116 -6.69 21.97 -15.27
N GLY A 117 -7.50 22.94 -14.84
CA GLY A 117 -8.88 22.76 -14.42
C GLY A 117 -9.88 22.66 -15.58
N ALA A 118 -9.47 22.97 -16.81
CA ALA A 118 -10.31 22.77 -17.99
C ALA A 118 -10.57 21.27 -18.26
N SER A 119 -11.69 20.99 -18.94
CA SER A 119 -12.03 19.66 -19.43
C SER A 119 -11.74 19.53 -20.93
N TRP A 120 -11.56 18.30 -21.41
CA TRP A 120 -11.32 18.05 -22.84
C TRP A 120 -12.49 18.49 -23.72
N GLY A 121 -13.73 18.29 -23.25
CA GLY A 121 -14.93 18.71 -23.98
C GLY A 121 -14.98 20.22 -24.23
N THR A 122 -14.56 21.04 -23.24
CA THR A 122 -14.46 22.50 -23.41
C THR A 122 -13.39 22.86 -24.43
N LEU A 123 -12.24 22.19 -24.41
CA LEU A 123 -11.16 22.40 -25.38
C LEU A 123 -11.61 22.10 -26.81
N TYR A 124 -12.24 20.95 -27.03
CA TYR A 124 -12.72 20.54 -28.35
C TYR A 124 -13.84 21.47 -28.85
N SER A 125 -14.74 21.92 -27.98
CA SER A 125 -15.82 22.83 -28.36
C SER A 125 -15.31 24.18 -28.88
N LEU A 126 -14.13 24.62 -28.43
CA LEU A 126 -13.46 25.82 -28.91
C LEU A 126 -12.73 25.59 -30.24
N LEU A 127 -12.14 24.41 -30.43
CA LEU A 127 -11.29 24.08 -31.58
C LEU A 127 -12.07 23.57 -32.81
N ASP A 128 -13.15 22.82 -32.59
CA ASP A 128 -13.97 22.24 -33.68
C ASP A 128 -14.44 23.30 -34.71
N PRO A 129 -14.98 24.48 -34.30
CA PRO A 129 -15.40 25.51 -35.24
C PRO A 129 -14.27 26.11 -36.09
N LEU A 130 -13.02 25.95 -35.63
CA LEU A 130 -11.82 26.44 -36.31
C LEU A 130 -11.19 25.37 -37.21
N GLY A 131 -11.73 24.15 -37.24
CA GLY A 131 -11.16 23.03 -37.98
C GLY A 131 -9.83 22.57 -37.39
N LEU A 132 -9.68 22.66 -36.07
CA LEU A 132 -8.48 22.27 -35.34
C LEU A 132 -8.81 21.21 -34.28
N SER A 133 -7.78 20.50 -33.82
CA SER A 133 -7.85 19.65 -32.63
C SER A 133 -6.48 19.56 -31.95
N VAL A 134 -6.44 18.85 -30.83
CA VAL A 134 -5.24 18.48 -30.07
C VAL A 134 -5.27 16.97 -29.78
N ASN A 135 -4.11 16.41 -29.41
CA ASN A 135 -3.98 15.00 -29.03
C ASN A 135 -4.49 14.74 -27.60
N GLY A 136 -5.76 15.07 -27.33
CA GLY A 136 -6.35 15.08 -25.98
C GLY A 136 -7.08 13.80 -25.57
N GLY A 137 -7.67 13.82 -24.37
CA GLY A 137 -8.46 12.71 -23.83
C GLY A 137 -9.75 12.44 -24.61
N ARG A 138 -10.23 11.19 -24.53
CA ARG A 138 -11.43 10.72 -25.24
C ARG A 138 -12.74 11.13 -24.56
N VAL A 139 -12.79 11.13 -23.23
CA VAL A 139 -13.99 11.45 -22.45
C VAL A 139 -14.05 12.95 -22.14
N ALA A 140 -15.18 13.61 -22.45
CA ALA A 140 -15.34 15.06 -22.37
C ALA A 140 -15.06 15.66 -20.98
N GLY A 141 -15.54 15.01 -19.91
CA GLY A 141 -15.41 15.51 -18.52
C GLY A 141 -14.02 15.38 -17.92
N VAL A 142 -13.15 14.55 -18.51
CA VAL A 142 -11.80 14.32 -17.96
C VAL A 142 -11.00 15.61 -17.95
N GLY A 143 -10.35 15.89 -16.82
CA GLY A 143 -9.51 17.08 -16.65
C GLY A 143 -8.23 17.03 -17.48
N VAL A 144 -7.85 18.17 -18.05
CA VAL A 144 -6.65 18.32 -18.89
C VAL A 144 -5.38 17.98 -18.10
N GLY A 145 -5.29 18.41 -16.83
CA GLY A 145 -4.09 18.24 -16.01
C GLY A 145 -3.72 16.78 -15.77
N GLY A 146 -4.58 16.04 -15.07
CA GLY A 146 -4.27 14.66 -14.64
C GLY A 146 -3.97 13.73 -15.81
N LEU A 147 -4.76 13.79 -16.87
CA LEU A 147 -4.57 12.94 -18.06
C LEU A 147 -3.20 13.19 -18.72
N SER A 148 -2.85 14.47 -18.91
CA SER A 148 -1.61 14.88 -19.60
C SER A 148 -0.35 14.61 -18.78
N LEU A 149 -0.44 14.64 -17.45
CA LEU A 149 0.70 14.34 -16.57
C LEU A 149 0.96 12.83 -16.39
N GLY A 150 -0.06 12.00 -16.62
CA GLY A 150 0.06 10.54 -16.59
C GLY A 150 0.39 9.87 -17.92
N GLY A 151 0.42 10.64 -19.02
CA GLY A 151 0.62 10.13 -20.39
C GLY A 151 -0.52 10.60 -21.29
N GLY A 152 -1.66 9.90 -21.21
CA GLY A 152 -2.88 10.23 -21.95
C GLY A 152 -3.00 9.47 -23.27
N ILE A 153 -4.16 8.83 -23.47
CA ILE A 153 -4.52 8.11 -24.70
C ILE A 153 -5.61 8.90 -25.41
N SER A 154 -5.40 9.11 -26.71
CA SER A 154 -6.27 9.89 -27.59
C SER A 154 -6.71 9.05 -28.79
N PHE A 155 -7.81 9.45 -29.43
CA PHE A 155 -8.15 8.94 -30.77
C PHE A 155 -7.02 9.19 -31.78
N PHE A 156 -6.21 10.23 -31.56
CA PHE A 156 -5.11 10.60 -32.46
C PHE A 156 -3.75 10.01 -32.05
N SER A 157 -3.71 9.16 -31.01
CA SER A 157 -2.47 8.61 -30.48
C SER A 157 -1.61 7.86 -31.51
N PRO A 158 -2.17 7.10 -32.47
CA PRO A 158 -1.36 6.49 -33.52
C PRO A 158 -0.64 7.50 -34.44
N ARG A 159 -1.16 8.74 -34.58
CA ARG A 159 -0.51 9.83 -35.34
C ARG A 159 0.48 10.63 -34.51
N TYR A 160 0.19 10.86 -33.22
CA TYR A 160 0.90 11.86 -32.42
C TYR A 160 1.54 11.35 -31.13
N GLY A 161 1.35 10.09 -30.77
CA GLY A 161 1.87 9.50 -29.54
C GLY A 161 0.91 9.71 -28.35
N TRP A 162 1.46 9.73 -27.15
CA TRP A 162 0.71 10.03 -25.94
C TRP A 162 0.28 11.50 -25.93
N THR A 163 -0.78 11.84 -25.20
CA THR A 163 -1.19 13.25 -25.04
C THR A 163 -0.03 14.12 -24.56
N CYS A 164 0.79 13.60 -23.64
CA CYS A 164 1.96 14.27 -23.11
C CYS A 164 3.06 14.51 -24.17
N ASP A 165 3.11 13.74 -25.26
CA ASP A 165 4.12 13.91 -26.29
C ASP A 165 3.94 15.18 -27.11
N THR A 166 2.69 15.63 -27.28
CA THR A 166 2.37 16.89 -27.99
C THR A 166 2.38 18.12 -27.09
N VAL A 167 2.63 17.95 -25.80
CA VAL A 167 2.84 19.08 -24.88
C VAL A 167 4.15 19.78 -25.22
N THR A 168 4.12 21.11 -25.34
CA THR A 168 5.26 21.97 -25.64
C THR A 168 5.77 22.69 -24.39
N ASN A 169 4.91 22.99 -23.42
CA ASN A 169 5.27 23.62 -22.14
C ASN A 169 4.34 23.18 -21.01
N TYR A 170 4.90 22.97 -19.81
CA TYR A 170 4.14 22.95 -18.56
C TYR A 170 4.53 24.15 -17.71
N GLN A 171 3.55 24.93 -17.27
CA GLN A 171 3.73 25.86 -16.16
C GLN A 171 3.41 25.13 -14.85
N ILE A 172 4.32 25.16 -13.89
CA ILE A 172 4.23 24.37 -12.66
C ILE A 172 4.70 25.15 -11.44
N VAL A 173 3.97 24.97 -10.34
CA VAL A 173 4.34 25.45 -9.00
C VAL A 173 5.09 24.35 -8.27
N LEU A 174 6.36 24.62 -7.92
CA LEU A 174 7.22 23.69 -7.20
C LEU A 174 7.01 23.76 -5.69
N ALA A 175 7.67 22.86 -4.94
CA ALA A 175 7.49 22.72 -3.50
C ALA A 175 7.81 24.03 -2.76
N ASN A 176 8.87 24.72 -3.15
CA ASN A 176 9.26 26.02 -2.58
C ASN A 176 8.35 27.19 -2.99
N GLY A 177 7.26 26.95 -3.73
CA GLY A 177 6.35 27.97 -4.26
C GLY A 177 6.80 28.62 -5.57
N SER A 178 7.99 28.34 -6.10
CA SER A 178 8.42 28.95 -7.36
C SER A 178 7.55 28.48 -8.53
N ILE A 179 7.10 29.42 -9.35
CA ILE A 179 6.40 29.15 -10.62
C ILE A 179 7.46 29.05 -11.71
N VAL A 180 7.53 27.93 -12.40
CA VAL A 180 8.52 27.69 -13.47
C VAL A 180 7.87 27.11 -14.71
N ASP A 181 8.50 27.35 -15.86
CA ASP A 181 8.19 26.70 -17.12
C ASP A 181 9.13 25.50 -17.33
N ALA A 182 8.54 24.36 -17.69
CA ALA A 182 9.22 23.14 -18.09
C ALA A 182 8.91 22.83 -19.56
N ASN A 183 9.93 22.96 -20.40
CA ASN A 183 9.90 22.74 -21.85
C ASN A 183 11.28 22.29 -22.35
N SER A 184 11.46 22.21 -23.67
CA SER A 184 12.72 21.76 -24.28
C SER A 184 13.93 22.68 -24.03
N GLN A 185 13.71 23.94 -23.66
CA GLN A 185 14.76 24.95 -23.44
C GLN A 185 14.93 25.33 -21.96
N SER A 186 13.87 25.19 -21.16
CA SER A 186 13.83 25.54 -19.74
C SER A 186 13.39 24.32 -18.92
N ASN A 187 14.20 23.91 -17.93
CA ASN A 187 13.95 22.71 -17.11
C ASN A 187 13.60 21.43 -17.92
N PRO A 188 14.43 21.02 -18.91
CA PRO A 188 14.10 19.93 -19.83
C PRO A 188 14.00 18.56 -19.17
N ASP A 189 14.71 18.34 -18.06
CA ASP A 189 14.60 17.12 -17.25
C ASP A 189 13.26 17.06 -16.50
N LEU A 190 12.80 18.19 -15.94
CA LEU A 190 11.46 18.32 -15.37
C LEU A 190 10.37 18.16 -16.42
N PHE A 191 10.60 18.70 -17.63
CA PHE A 191 9.68 18.54 -18.76
C PHE A 191 9.47 17.07 -19.10
N GLN A 192 10.55 16.29 -19.21
CA GLN A 192 10.45 14.84 -19.43
C GLN A 192 9.79 14.12 -18.24
N ALA A 193 10.08 14.53 -17.01
CA ALA A 193 9.52 13.94 -15.81
C ALA A 193 7.99 14.13 -15.70
N LEU A 194 7.47 15.30 -16.09
CA LEU A 194 6.04 15.59 -16.10
C LEU A 194 5.26 14.80 -17.16
N LYS A 195 5.95 14.30 -18.20
CA LYS A 195 5.38 13.41 -19.22
C LYS A 195 5.34 11.96 -18.73
N GLY A 196 4.49 11.69 -17.73
CA GLY A 196 4.22 10.36 -17.18
C GLY A 196 4.43 10.21 -15.67
N GLY A 197 5.01 11.22 -14.99
CA GLY A 197 5.32 11.17 -13.56
C GLY A 197 4.28 11.83 -12.64
N ASN A 198 3.14 12.30 -13.16
CA ASN A 198 2.02 12.85 -12.38
C ASN A 198 2.45 14.01 -11.44
N ASN A 199 1.78 14.17 -10.30
CA ASN A 199 1.89 15.26 -9.32
C ASN A 199 3.14 15.19 -8.41
N ASN A 200 4.14 14.35 -8.71
CA ASN A 200 5.33 14.15 -7.86
C ASN A 200 6.28 15.36 -7.78
N PHE A 201 6.12 16.34 -8.67
CA PHE A 201 7.09 17.41 -8.89
C PHE A 201 6.57 18.80 -8.55
N GLY A 202 5.27 18.94 -8.33
CA GLY A 202 4.61 20.23 -8.31
C GLY A 202 3.13 20.15 -8.66
N ILE A 203 2.48 21.31 -8.58
CA ILE A 203 1.12 21.52 -9.09
C ILE A 203 1.23 22.21 -10.44
N ALA A 204 0.99 21.47 -11.53
CA ALA A 204 0.87 22.08 -12.85
C ALA A 204 -0.35 23.02 -12.85
N THR A 205 -0.24 24.19 -13.48
CA THR A 205 -1.33 25.18 -13.55
C THR A 205 -1.79 25.43 -14.98
N TYR A 206 -0.86 25.42 -15.94
CA TYR A 206 -1.16 25.53 -17.36
C TYR A 206 -0.34 24.53 -18.18
N ILE A 207 -0.93 24.04 -19.27
CA ILE A 207 -0.30 23.13 -20.22
C ILE A 207 -0.51 23.67 -21.63
N GLU A 208 0.58 23.78 -22.39
CA GLU A 208 0.54 24.17 -23.80
C GLU A 208 0.66 22.93 -24.70
N PHE A 209 -0.26 22.78 -25.65
CA PHE A 209 -0.29 21.68 -26.62
C PHE A 209 -0.09 22.20 -28.04
N SER A 210 0.57 21.41 -28.88
CA SER A 210 0.51 21.61 -30.33
C SER A 210 -0.90 21.30 -30.85
N THR A 211 -1.42 22.17 -31.71
CA THR A 211 -2.68 21.96 -32.43
C THR A 211 -2.40 21.37 -33.81
N PHE A 212 -3.43 20.82 -34.44
CA PHE A 212 -3.37 20.36 -35.83
C PHE A 212 -4.72 20.51 -36.53
N PRO A 213 -4.74 20.62 -37.87
CA PRO A 213 -5.98 20.61 -38.64
C PRO A 213 -6.77 19.32 -38.41
N GLN A 214 -8.04 19.46 -38.08
CA GLN A 214 -8.95 18.34 -37.89
C GLN A 214 -10.38 18.74 -38.26
N GLY A 215 -11.03 17.90 -39.06
CA GLY A 215 -12.46 17.99 -39.35
C GLY A 215 -13.22 16.83 -38.72
N ASN A 216 -14.43 16.59 -39.21
CA ASN A 216 -15.24 15.47 -38.74
C ASN A 216 -14.58 14.12 -39.01
N LEU A 217 -14.85 13.20 -38.10
CA LEU A 217 -14.34 11.85 -38.00
C LEU A 217 -15.45 10.87 -38.38
N TRP A 218 -15.08 9.65 -38.73
CA TRP A 218 -16.03 8.54 -38.78
C TRP A 218 -15.93 7.78 -37.45
N ALA A 219 -17.07 7.45 -36.85
CA ALA A 219 -17.14 6.66 -35.62
C ALA A 219 -18.25 5.61 -35.73
N ALA A 220 -18.01 4.44 -35.18
CA ALA A 220 -18.97 3.34 -35.12
C ALA A 220 -18.85 2.58 -33.80
N SER A 221 -19.97 2.03 -33.35
CA SER A 221 -19.99 1.08 -32.23
C SER A 221 -20.70 -0.19 -32.68
N VAL A 222 -20.06 -1.32 -32.44
CA VAL A 222 -20.54 -2.65 -32.85
C VAL A 222 -20.59 -3.55 -31.63
N SER A 223 -21.71 -4.25 -31.45
CA SER A 223 -21.80 -5.31 -30.44
C SER A 223 -21.92 -6.68 -31.09
N ASN A 224 -21.19 -7.66 -30.56
CA ASN A 224 -21.16 -9.03 -31.04
C ASN A 224 -21.49 -10.00 -29.89
N ASP A 225 -22.04 -11.16 -30.25
CA ASP A 225 -22.21 -12.26 -29.32
C ASP A 225 -20.85 -12.88 -28.94
N LEU A 226 -20.73 -13.40 -27.72
CA LEU A 226 -19.48 -14.04 -27.25
C LEU A 226 -19.03 -15.23 -28.11
N SER A 227 -19.93 -15.88 -28.85
CA SER A 227 -19.57 -16.95 -29.80
C SER A 227 -18.65 -16.49 -30.92
N LEU A 228 -18.55 -15.18 -31.17
CA LEU A 228 -17.63 -14.58 -32.14
C LEU A 228 -16.31 -14.08 -31.53
N ALA A 229 -16.02 -14.40 -30.27
CA ALA A 229 -14.82 -13.92 -29.59
C ALA A 229 -13.54 -14.16 -30.39
N ASP A 230 -13.35 -15.36 -30.95
CA ASP A 230 -12.15 -15.69 -31.73
C ASP A 230 -12.01 -14.81 -32.98
N ASP A 231 -13.11 -14.56 -33.69
CA ASP A 231 -13.11 -13.73 -34.91
C ASP A 231 -12.84 -12.26 -34.60
N VAL A 232 -13.49 -11.72 -33.55
CA VAL A 232 -13.31 -10.33 -33.13
C VAL A 232 -11.89 -10.10 -32.59
N ILE A 233 -11.37 -11.02 -31.78
CA ILE A 233 -9.97 -10.97 -31.31
C ILE A 233 -9.00 -11.03 -32.49
N ALA A 234 -9.27 -11.86 -33.50
CA ALA A 234 -8.44 -11.91 -34.71
C ALA A 234 -8.41 -10.57 -35.44
N GLN A 235 -9.54 -9.85 -35.52
CA GLN A 235 -9.57 -8.50 -36.08
C GLN A 235 -8.77 -7.52 -35.22
N PHE A 236 -8.96 -7.51 -33.90
CA PHE A 236 -8.19 -6.65 -32.98
C PHE A 236 -6.68 -6.82 -33.18
N VAL A 237 -6.20 -8.07 -33.18
CA VAL A 237 -4.77 -8.37 -33.34
C VAL A 237 -4.26 -8.01 -34.74
N ASN A 238 -5.06 -8.26 -35.78
CA ASN A 238 -4.69 -7.93 -37.16
C ASN A 238 -4.55 -6.42 -37.37
N LEU A 239 -5.49 -5.62 -36.84
CA LEU A 239 -5.42 -4.16 -36.92
C LEU A 239 -4.32 -3.59 -36.04
N ASN A 240 -4.06 -4.19 -34.87
CA ASN A 240 -2.96 -3.80 -33.98
C ASN A 240 -1.59 -4.31 -34.48
N SER A 241 -1.32 -4.18 -35.78
CA SER A 241 -0.10 -4.67 -36.41
C SER A 241 1.12 -3.83 -36.03
N PRO A 242 2.29 -4.43 -35.73
CA PRO A 242 3.48 -3.65 -35.40
C PRO A 242 4.05 -2.86 -36.57
N THR A 243 3.71 -3.25 -37.81
CA THR A 243 4.28 -2.69 -39.04
C THR A 243 3.24 -2.16 -40.02
N ALA A 244 1.98 -2.55 -39.88
CA ALA A 244 0.90 -2.20 -40.81
C ALA A 244 -0.29 -1.48 -40.15
N TYR A 245 -0.12 -0.98 -38.92
CA TYR A 245 -1.14 -0.17 -38.24
C TYR A 245 -1.47 1.08 -39.07
N ASP A 246 -2.74 1.30 -39.41
CA ASP A 246 -3.20 2.53 -40.04
C ASP A 246 -3.21 3.66 -38.98
N GLU A 247 -2.38 4.68 -39.16
CA GLU A 247 -2.24 5.76 -38.18
C GLU A 247 -3.51 6.60 -37.97
N TYR A 248 -4.52 6.48 -38.85
CA TYR A 248 -5.81 7.12 -38.66
C TYR A 248 -6.82 6.27 -37.89
N ALA A 249 -6.58 4.97 -37.72
CA ALA A 249 -7.47 4.06 -37.01
C ALA A 249 -7.27 4.14 -35.48
N SER A 250 -8.35 4.42 -34.76
CA SER A 250 -8.43 4.31 -33.30
C SER A 250 -9.56 3.35 -32.95
N PHE A 251 -9.31 2.37 -32.10
CA PHE A 251 -10.35 1.42 -31.72
C PHE A 251 -10.12 0.87 -30.32
N VAL A 252 -11.21 0.42 -29.70
CA VAL A 252 -11.20 -0.27 -28.41
C VAL A 252 -12.11 -1.47 -28.48
N MET A 253 -11.69 -2.59 -27.88
CA MET A 253 -12.46 -3.83 -27.82
C MET A 253 -12.72 -4.19 -26.36
N SER A 254 -14.00 -4.36 -25.98
CA SER A 254 -14.41 -4.65 -24.61
C SER A 254 -15.25 -5.91 -24.52
N PHE A 255 -14.89 -6.81 -23.61
CA PHE A 255 -15.74 -7.89 -23.14
C PHE A 255 -16.49 -7.38 -21.91
N GLY A 256 -17.81 -7.25 -21.99
CA GLY A 256 -18.62 -6.59 -20.96
C GLY A 256 -19.76 -7.46 -20.46
N TYR A 257 -20.01 -7.39 -19.15
CA TYR A 257 -21.17 -7.97 -18.46
C TYR A 257 -21.96 -6.86 -17.79
N THR A 258 -23.28 -6.88 -17.91
CA THR A 258 -24.17 -6.03 -17.12
C THR A 258 -25.22 -6.87 -16.39
N GLN A 259 -25.31 -6.68 -15.08
CA GLN A 259 -26.23 -7.47 -14.25
C GLN A 259 -27.70 -7.14 -14.54
N ALA A 260 -28.02 -5.90 -14.92
CA ALA A 260 -29.38 -5.48 -15.23
C ALA A 260 -29.99 -6.23 -16.44
N GLN A 261 -29.17 -6.65 -17.40
CA GLN A 261 -29.58 -7.42 -18.57
C GLN A 261 -29.22 -8.91 -18.45
N ASP A 262 -28.45 -9.27 -17.43
CA ASP A 262 -27.79 -10.57 -17.26
C ASP A 262 -27.17 -11.10 -18.56
N SER A 263 -26.43 -10.22 -19.24
CA SER A 263 -25.91 -10.47 -20.58
C SER A 263 -24.43 -10.15 -20.65
N MET A 264 -23.70 -10.97 -21.40
CA MET A 264 -22.32 -10.75 -21.78
C MET A 264 -22.24 -10.48 -23.29
N VAL A 265 -21.55 -9.41 -23.66
CA VAL A 265 -21.37 -9.00 -25.07
C VAL A 265 -19.95 -8.53 -25.30
N ILE A 266 -19.51 -8.58 -26.56
CA ILE A 266 -18.29 -7.92 -27.01
C ILE A 266 -18.72 -6.59 -27.65
N THR A 267 -18.17 -5.47 -27.18
CA THR A 267 -18.40 -4.15 -27.79
C THR A 267 -17.10 -3.65 -28.39
N SER A 268 -17.14 -3.21 -29.64
CA SER A 268 -16.00 -2.59 -30.32
C SER A 268 -16.38 -1.17 -30.74
N ASP A 269 -15.64 -0.19 -30.25
CA ASP A 269 -15.74 1.21 -30.68
C ASP A 269 -14.64 1.46 -31.70
N LEU A 270 -15.03 1.87 -32.91
CA LEU A 270 -14.18 1.99 -34.09
C LEU A 270 -14.23 3.42 -34.61
N ASP A 271 -13.11 4.12 -34.56
CA ASP A 271 -12.96 5.50 -34.97
C ASP A 271 -11.93 5.64 -36.08
N TYR A 272 -12.18 6.55 -37.03
CA TYR A 272 -11.25 6.89 -38.09
C TYR A 272 -11.03 8.39 -38.15
N THR A 273 -9.79 8.80 -37.88
CA THR A 273 -9.45 10.20 -37.62
C THR A 273 -9.10 11.01 -38.86
N GLN A 274 -8.96 10.35 -40.02
CA GLN A 274 -8.88 11.06 -41.28
C GLN A 274 -10.23 11.73 -41.57
N VAL A 275 -10.21 12.93 -42.11
CA VAL A 275 -11.45 13.66 -42.40
C VAL A 275 -12.27 12.90 -43.45
N THR A 276 -13.44 12.42 -43.05
CA THR A 276 -14.37 11.64 -43.89
C THR A 276 -15.68 12.40 -44.09
N GLN A 277 -16.24 12.34 -45.30
CA GLN A 277 -17.44 13.10 -45.67
C GLN A 277 -18.70 12.23 -45.83
N SER A 278 -18.60 10.90 -45.72
CA SER A 278 -19.75 10.01 -45.92
C SER A 278 -19.74 8.84 -44.94
N VAL A 279 -20.91 8.54 -44.40
CA VAL A 279 -21.16 7.33 -43.58
C VAL A 279 -21.31 6.09 -44.46
N GLU A 280 -21.76 6.24 -45.72
CA GLU A 280 -22.12 5.13 -46.61
C GLU A 280 -20.92 4.26 -47.04
N ASN A 281 -19.71 4.81 -46.94
CA ASN A 281 -18.47 4.11 -47.26
C ASN A 281 -17.60 4.04 -46.00
N PRO A 282 -17.73 3.00 -45.16
CA PRO A 282 -16.89 2.87 -43.97
C PRO A 282 -15.40 2.77 -44.36
N PRO A 283 -14.49 3.21 -43.48
CA PRO A 283 -13.06 3.09 -43.71
C PRO A 283 -12.65 1.64 -44.01
N ALA A 284 -11.88 1.44 -45.09
CA ALA A 284 -11.51 0.10 -45.56
C ALA A 284 -10.78 -0.75 -44.51
N VAL A 285 -10.06 -0.10 -43.58
CA VAL A 285 -9.38 -0.77 -42.45
C VAL A 285 -10.35 -1.53 -41.55
N TYR A 286 -11.62 -1.11 -41.46
CA TYR A 286 -12.65 -1.75 -40.64
C TYR A 286 -13.59 -2.66 -41.43
N GLU A 287 -13.45 -2.78 -42.75
CA GLU A 287 -14.39 -3.55 -43.60
C GLU A 287 -14.54 -5.01 -43.14
N ALA A 288 -13.42 -5.67 -42.84
CA ALA A 288 -13.42 -7.05 -42.35
C ALA A 288 -14.07 -7.19 -40.96
N TRP A 289 -13.91 -6.19 -40.09
CA TRP A 289 -14.50 -6.18 -38.76
C TRP A 289 -16.01 -5.94 -38.82
N LEU A 290 -16.45 -4.97 -39.62
CA LEU A 290 -17.86 -4.62 -39.82
C LEU A 290 -18.65 -5.72 -40.54
N ALA A 291 -17.98 -6.59 -41.30
CA ALA A 291 -18.60 -7.73 -41.96
C ALA A 291 -18.96 -8.88 -40.99
N LEU A 292 -18.45 -8.88 -39.76
CA LEU A 292 -18.79 -9.88 -38.75
C LEU A 292 -20.28 -9.77 -38.35
N PRO A 293 -20.97 -10.90 -38.07
CA PRO A 293 -22.33 -10.85 -37.56
C PRO A 293 -22.38 -10.04 -36.24
N ASN A 294 -23.34 -9.12 -36.13
CA ASN A 294 -23.47 -8.24 -34.98
C ASN A 294 -24.89 -8.26 -34.42
N LEU A 295 -25.01 -7.96 -33.12
CA LEU A 295 -26.27 -7.75 -32.42
C LEU A 295 -26.77 -6.33 -32.68
N THR A 296 -25.87 -5.35 -32.61
CA THR A 296 -26.12 -3.96 -32.98
C THR A 296 -24.91 -3.38 -33.71
N SER A 297 -25.15 -2.44 -34.60
CA SER A 297 -24.13 -1.65 -35.27
C SER A 297 -24.66 -0.24 -35.54
N THR A 298 -23.90 0.76 -35.13
CA THR A 298 -24.16 2.18 -35.41
C THR A 298 -22.94 2.78 -36.08
N SER A 299 -23.13 3.76 -36.97
CA SER A 299 -22.04 4.55 -37.54
C SER A 299 -22.49 5.97 -37.85
N GLN A 300 -21.56 6.92 -37.77
CA GLN A 300 -21.83 8.34 -37.95
C GLN A 300 -20.59 9.13 -38.38
N ILE A 301 -20.82 10.29 -38.99
CA ILE A 301 -19.81 11.34 -39.12
C ILE A 301 -19.99 12.32 -37.96
N ILE A 302 -18.95 12.54 -37.17
CA ILE A 302 -19.03 13.26 -35.89
C ILE A 302 -17.81 14.15 -35.67
N ASN A 303 -17.95 15.26 -34.95
CA ASN A 303 -16.82 16.11 -34.56
C ASN A 303 -16.25 15.68 -33.19
N MET A 304 -15.11 16.23 -32.79
CA MET A 304 -14.42 15.81 -31.56
C MET A 304 -15.23 16.11 -30.30
N SER A 305 -15.84 17.30 -30.22
CA SER A 305 -16.66 17.69 -29.07
C SER A 305 -17.83 16.72 -28.86
N SER A 306 -18.60 16.41 -29.91
CA SER A 306 -19.76 15.51 -29.78
C SER A 306 -19.34 14.06 -29.51
N LEU A 307 -18.25 13.59 -30.13
CA LEU A 307 -17.73 12.24 -29.87
C LEU A 307 -17.30 12.09 -28.41
N SER A 308 -16.57 13.07 -27.88
CA SER A 308 -16.12 13.02 -26.48
C SER A 308 -17.27 13.06 -25.46
N VAL A 309 -18.38 13.72 -25.80
CA VAL A 309 -19.60 13.75 -24.99
C VAL A 309 -20.34 12.41 -25.07
N ALA A 310 -20.36 11.77 -26.24
CA ALA A 310 -20.92 10.44 -26.40
C ALA A 310 -20.17 9.42 -25.52
N ASP A 311 -18.84 9.45 -25.52
CA ASP A 311 -18.01 8.59 -24.64
C ASP A 311 -18.22 8.86 -23.15
N GLN A 312 -18.47 10.11 -22.76
CA GLN A 312 -18.82 10.43 -21.37
C GLN A 312 -20.16 9.81 -20.96
N SER A 313 -21.14 9.77 -21.86
CA SER A 313 -22.49 9.28 -21.54
C SER A 313 -22.55 7.81 -21.15
N ILE A 314 -21.57 7.01 -21.60
CA ILE A 314 -21.44 5.58 -21.27
C ILE A 314 -20.59 5.33 -20.01
N GLN A 315 -19.97 6.38 -19.46
CA GLN A 315 -19.17 6.35 -18.22
C GLN A 315 -19.68 7.40 -17.23
N PRO A 316 -20.94 7.29 -16.75
CA PRO A 316 -21.53 8.30 -15.89
C PRO A 316 -20.83 8.36 -14.52
N ASP A 317 -20.67 9.58 -14.02
CA ASP A 317 -20.12 9.82 -12.68
C ASP A 317 -21.08 9.33 -11.57
N GLY A 318 -20.53 9.14 -10.37
CA GLY A 318 -21.33 8.89 -9.17
C GLY A 318 -21.64 7.42 -8.92
N ALA A 319 -21.05 6.50 -9.67
CA ALA A 319 -20.96 5.09 -9.28
C ALA A 319 -19.81 4.86 -8.29
N ARG A 320 -19.84 3.74 -7.58
CA ARG A 320 -18.61 3.17 -7.01
C ARG A 320 -17.85 2.54 -8.17
N SER A 321 -16.57 2.86 -8.31
CA SER A 321 -15.78 2.44 -9.47
C SER A 321 -14.42 1.89 -9.05
N LEU A 322 -13.94 0.89 -9.78
CA LEU A 322 -12.58 0.38 -9.67
C LEU A 322 -12.06 0.07 -11.06
N SER A 323 -10.80 0.44 -11.29
CA SER A 323 -10.02 0.03 -12.46
C SER A 323 -8.73 -0.66 -11.99
N LEU A 324 -8.35 -1.71 -12.72
CA LEU A 324 -7.05 -2.36 -12.64
C LEU A 324 -6.52 -2.54 -14.05
N VAL A 325 -5.20 -2.48 -14.24
CA VAL A 325 -4.61 -2.52 -15.59
C VAL A 325 -3.39 -3.43 -15.69
N THR A 326 -3.23 -4.08 -16.83
CA THR A 326 -2.00 -4.79 -17.21
C THR A 326 -1.67 -4.52 -18.68
N THR A 327 -0.45 -4.83 -19.11
CA THR A 327 -0.04 -4.71 -20.52
C THR A 327 0.34 -6.07 -21.07
N LEU A 328 -0.24 -6.40 -22.22
CA LEU A 328 -0.11 -7.70 -22.87
C LEU A 328 0.50 -7.54 -24.25
N LEU A 329 1.21 -8.55 -24.74
CA LEU A 329 1.52 -8.67 -26.17
C LEU A 329 0.21 -8.84 -26.95
N SER A 330 0.09 -8.12 -28.06
CA SER A 330 -1.08 -8.22 -28.94
C SER A 330 -0.96 -9.43 -29.86
N ASN A 331 -1.24 -10.62 -29.31
CA ASN A 331 -1.37 -11.85 -30.08
C ASN A 331 -2.67 -12.58 -29.72
N THR A 332 -3.19 -13.38 -30.65
CA THR A 332 -4.50 -14.02 -30.50
C THR A 332 -4.59 -14.90 -29.26
N SER A 333 -3.56 -15.71 -28.97
CA SER A 333 -3.56 -16.62 -27.81
C SER A 333 -3.63 -15.88 -26.47
N VAL A 334 -2.91 -14.76 -26.33
CA VAL A 334 -2.82 -14.01 -25.08
C VAL A 334 -4.10 -13.21 -24.84
N ILE A 335 -4.59 -12.51 -25.86
CA ILE A 335 -5.85 -11.75 -25.77
C ILE A 335 -7.03 -12.70 -25.51
N LYS A 336 -7.04 -13.87 -26.17
CA LYS A 336 -8.03 -14.93 -25.92
C LYS A 336 -7.96 -15.43 -24.49
N ALA A 337 -6.79 -15.82 -23.99
CA ALA A 337 -6.64 -16.33 -22.64
C ALA A 337 -7.08 -15.30 -21.58
N ALA A 338 -6.80 -14.00 -21.80
CA ALA A 338 -7.28 -12.93 -20.93
C ALA A 338 -8.82 -12.80 -20.97
N SER A 339 -9.43 -12.88 -22.15
CA SER A 339 -10.89 -12.85 -22.31
C SER A 339 -11.59 -14.06 -21.67
N GLU A 340 -11.00 -15.26 -21.78
CA GLU A 340 -11.50 -16.49 -21.15
C GLU A 340 -11.39 -16.41 -19.63
N ALA A 341 -10.28 -15.87 -19.11
CA ALA A 341 -10.12 -15.61 -17.68
C ALA A 341 -11.18 -14.65 -17.15
N TRP A 342 -11.47 -13.56 -17.90
CA TRP A 342 -12.56 -12.65 -17.57
C TRP A 342 -13.90 -13.35 -17.55
N GLN A 343 -14.25 -14.08 -18.61
CA GLN A 343 -15.52 -14.80 -18.73
C GLN A 343 -15.70 -15.82 -17.59
N ALA A 344 -14.65 -16.53 -17.21
CA ALA A 344 -14.67 -17.48 -16.10
C ALA A 344 -14.87 -16.81 -14.73
N ASN A 345 -14.52 -15.53 -14.59
CA ASN A 345 -14.69 -14.76 -13.35
C ASN A 345 -16.08 -14.09 -13.25
N VAL A 346 -16.78 -13.83 -14.36
CA VAL A 346 -18.11 -13.18 -14.35
C VAL A 346 -19.10 -13.80 -13.35
N PRO A 347 -19.25 -15.15 -13.23
CA PRO A 347 -20.19 -15.76 -12.28
C PRO A 347 -20.00 -15.36 -10.82
N SER A 348 -18.80 -14.91 -10.42
CA SER A 348 -18.51 -14.49 -9.04
C SER A 348 -19.15 -13.16 -8.64
N ILE A 349 -19.60 -12.36 -9.62
CA ILE A 349 -20.05 -10.98 -9.41
C ILE A 349 -21.51 -10.74 -9.82
N THR A 350 -22.19 -11.74 -10.39
CA THR A 350 -23.57 -11.63 -10.92
C THR A 350 -24.61 -11.27 -9.87
N ASN A 351 -24.33 -11.52 -8.59
CA ASN A 351 -25.22 -11.18 -7.48
C ASN A 351 -25.11 -9.71 -7.03
N VAL A 352 -24.13 -8.95 -7.54
CA VAL A 352 -23.97 -7.52 -7.19
C VAL A 352 -24.99 -6.70 -8.00
N PRO A 353 -25.94 -6.02 -7.34
CA PRO A 353 -27.00 -5.30 -8.05
C PRO A 353 -26.47 -4.20 -8.97
N ASN A 354 -26.97 -4.17 -10.21
CA ASN A 354 -26.63 -3.17 -11.24
C ASN A 354 -25.13 -3.06 -11.54
N ILE A 355 -24.32 -4.09 -11.26
CA ILE A 355 -22.91 -4.05 -11.60
C ILE A 355 -22.71 -4.05 -13.12
N SER A 356 -21.78 -3.22 -13.59
CA SER A 356 -21.13 -3.38 -14.89
C SER A 356 -19.71 -3.86 -14.66
N PHE A 357 -19.28 -4.88 -15.40
CA PHE A 357 -17.97 -5.50 -15.25
C PHE A 357 -17.38 -5.79 -16.63
N ALA A 358 -16.20 -5.26 -16.92
CA ALA A 358 -15.61 -5.35 -18.24
C ALA A 358 -14.10 -5.61 -18.21
N LEU A 359 -13.61 -6.29 -19.24
CA LEU A 359 -12.21 -6.35 -19.64
C LEU A 359 -12.09 -5.68 -21.00
N THR A 360 -11.37 -4.57 -21.04
CA THR A 360 -11.20 -3.73 -22.23
C THR A 360 -9.76 -3.74 -22.70
N PHE A 361 -9.56 -3.89 -24.01
CA PHE A 361 -8.29 -3.90 -24.68
C PHE A 361 -8.14 -2.64 -25.53
N GLU A 362 -7.10 -1.87 -25.26
CA GLU A 362 -6.70 -0.72 -26.08
C GLU A 362 -5.40 -1.03 -26.83
N PRO A 363 -5.34 -0.81 -28.15
CA PRO A 363 -4.16 -1.09 -28.93
C PRO A 363 -3.03 -0.13 -28.57
N LEU A 364 -1.83 -0.68 -28.39
CA LEU A 364 -0.60 0.05 -28.11
C LEU A 364 0.50 -0.42 -29.09
N PRO A 365 0.41 -0.06 -30.38
CA PRO A 365 1.39 -0.43 -31.40
C PRO A 365 2.68 0.41 -31.32
N PRO A 366 3.79 -0.02 -31.93
CA PRO A 366 5.02 0.78 -32.02
C PRO A 366 4.80 2.17 -32.64
N SER A 367 3.90 2.30 -33.63
CA SER A 367 3.54 3.58 -34.25
C SER A 367 2.96 4.59 -33.26
N PHE A 368 2.37 4.12 -32.15
CA PHE A 368 1.93 4.94 -31.03
C PHE A 368 3.12 5.21 -30.10
N TYR A 369 3.59 4.20 -29.36
CA TYR A 369 4.45 4.46 -28.21
C TYR A 369 5.90 4.85 -28.53
N SER A 370 6.37 4.66 -29.78
CA SER A 370 7.72 5.08 -30.19
C SER A 370 7.82 6.59 -30.38
N ARG A 371 6.69 7.26 -30.66
CA ARG A 371 6.62 8.73 -30.73
C ARG A 371 6.85 9.29 -29.33
N GLY A 372 7.81 10.21 -29.20
CA GLY A 372 8.15 10.81 -27.91
C GLY A 372 8.78 9.87 -26.86
N ALA A 373 9.02 8.60 -27.17
CA ALA A 373 9.48 7.59 -26.20
C ALA A 373 10.80 7.92 -25.49
N ARG A 374 11.65 8.76 -26.11
CA ARG A 374 12.93 9.24 -25.55
C ARG A 374 12.81 10.58 -24.83
N THR A 375 11.65 11.24 -24.93
CA THR A 375 11.35 12.56 -24.38
C THR A 375 10.23 12.53 -23.34
N ASN A 376 9.61 11.38 -23.12
CA ASN A 376 8.70 11.11 -22.01
C ASN A 376 9.33 10.12 -21.01
N SER A 377 8.63 9.83 -19.91
CA SER A 377 9.12 8.95 -18.84
C SER A 377 8.51 7.55 -18.85
N LEU A 378 7.70 7.19 -19.86
CA LEU A 378 6.91 5.96 -19.86
C LEU A 378 7.73 4.69 -20.11
N GLY A 379 9.00 4.82 -20.54
CA GLY A 379 9.94 3.69 -20.59
C GLY A 379 9.75 2.72 -21.76
N LEU A 380 8.99 3.10 -22.79
CA LEU A 380 8.62 2.22 -23.90
C LEU A 380 9.61 2.22 -25.07
N ALA A 381 10.67 3.03 -25.02
CA ALA A 381 11.54 3.31 -26.17
C ALA A 381 12.38 2.13 -26.70
N ASN A 382 12.42 1.01 -25.99
CA ASN A 382 13.17 -0.21 -26.38
C ASN A 382 12.23 -1.36 -26.81
N ARG A 383 10.93 -1.11 -26.91
CA ARG A 383 9.94 -2.10 -27.35
C ARG A 383 9.71 -1.96 -28.85
N ASN A 384 9.44 -3.09 -29.51
CA ASN A 384 9.14 -3.16 -30.95
C ASN A 384 7.89 -3.98 -31.26
N GLU A 385 7.32 -4.65 -30.27
CA GLU A 385 6.13 -5.48 -30.42
C GLU A 385 4.86 -4.64 -30.30
N SER A 386 3.77 -5.10 -30.93
CA SER A 386 2.46 -4.55 -30.62
C SER A 386 2.00 -5.01 -29.24
N LEU A 387 1.58 -4.05 -28.43
CA LEU A 387 1.04 -4.29 -27.10
C LEU A 387 -0.45 -3.99 -27.09
N ALA A 388 -1.12 -4.45 -26.04
CA ALA A 388 -2.47 -4.03 -25.69
C ALA A 388 -2.52 -3.68 -24.21
N ILE A 389 -3.07 -2.51 -23.89
CA ILE A 389 -3.42 -2.18 -22.51
C ILE A 389 -4.72 -2.91 -22.21
N ALA A 390 -4.68 -3.84 -21.25
CA ALA A 390 -5.84 -4.58 -20.77
C ALA A 390 -6.29 -3.94 -19.44
N VAL A 391 -7.43 -3.24 -19.48
CA VAL A 391 -8.04 -2.62 -18.31
C VAL A 391 -9.27 -3.39 -17.87
N ILE A 392 -9.30 -3.78 -16.59
CA ILE A 392 -10.44 -4.40 -15.93
C ILE A 392 -11.17 -3.28 -15.21
N THR A 393 -12.45 -3.10 -15.48
CA THR A 393 -13.28 -2.07 -14.85
C THR A 393 -14.52 -2.68 -14.22
N ALA A 394 -14.90 -2.21 -13.03
CA ALA A 394 -16.20 -2.48 -12.45
C ALA A 394 -16.85 -1.19 -11.95
N ASN A 395 -18.15 -1.03 -12.20
CA ASN A 395 -18.98 0.00 -11.57
C ASN A 395 -20.16 -0.65 -10.83
N TRP A 396 -20.36 -0.28 -9.57
CA TRP A 396 -21.43 -0.78 -8.70
C TRP A 396 -21.95 0.35 -7.80
N PHE A 397 -23.00 0.10 -7.01
CA PHE A 397 -23.72 1.19 -6.31
C PHE A 397 -23.84 1.01 -4.79
N THR A 398 -23.33 -0.09 -4.24
CA THR A 398 -23.50 -0.49 -2.84
C THR A 398 -22.16 -0.71 -2.16
N SER A 399 -21.89 -0.02 -1.06
CA SER A 399 -20.62 -0.16 -0.33
C SER A 399 -20.46 -1.51 0.37
N THR A 400 -21.54 -2.27 0.55
CA THR A 400 -21.51 -3.63 1.11
C THR A 400 -20.78 -4.63 0.23
N ASP A 401 -20.69 -4.35 -1.08
CA ASP A 401 -20.10 -5.25 -2.07
C ASP A 401 -18.64 -4.92 -2.39
N ASP A 402 -18.08 -3.86 -1.80
CA ASP A 402 -16.71 -3.41 -2.05
C ASP A 402 -15.68 -4.52 -1.92
N THR A 403 -15.74 -5.29 -0.82
CA THR A 403 -14.79 -6.38 -0.57
C THR A 403 -14.88 -7.48 -1.64
N LEU A 404 -16.11 -7.82 -2.05
CA LEU A 404 -16.35 -8.84 -3.07
C LEU A 404 -15.83 -8.37 -4.43
N VAL A 405 -16.18 -7.16 -4.85
CA VAL A 405 -15.75 -6.58 -6.13
C VAL A 405 -14.22 -6.44 -6.17
N ASN A 406 -13.62 -5.87 -5.13
CA ASN A 406 -12.16 -5.70 -5.05
C ASN A 406 -11.42 -7.05 -5.15
N THR A 407 -11.87 -8.06 -4.38
CA THR A 407 -11.23 -9.39 -4.37
C THR A 407 -11.39 -10.08 -5.72
N THR A 408 -12.56 -9.94 -6.35
CA THR A 408 -12.85 -10.50 -7.68
C THR A 408 -11.96 -9.86 -8.74
N MET A 409 -11.85 -8.53 -8.75
CA MET A 409 -11.02 -7.81 -9.71
C MET A 409 -9.53 -8.12 -9.55
N GLN A 410 -9.03 -8.22 -8.30
CA GLN A 410 -7.66 -8.63 -8.03
C GLN A 410 -7.39 -10.06 -8.49
N SER A 411 -8.30 -10.99 -8.17
CA SER A 411 -8.20 -12.38 -8.62
C SER A 411 -8.21 -12.48 -10.14
N LEU A 412 -9.03 -11.70 -10.84
CA LEU A 412 -9.03 -11.65 -12.30
C LEU A 412 -7.70 -11.10 -12.84
N LEU A 413 -7.18 -10.00 -12.28
CA LEU A 413 -5.89 -9.43 -12.69
C LEU A 413 -4.77 -10.48 -12.56
N ASP A 414 -4.72 -11.19 -11.44
CA ASP A 414 -3.75 -12.26 -11.19
C ASP A 414 -3.88 -13.41 -12.20
N ASN A 415 -5.12 -13.82 -12.52
CA ASN A 415 -5.41 -14.86 -13.50
C ASN A 415 -4.98 -14.43 -14.92
N VAL A 416 -5.30 -13.20 -15.32
CA VAL A 416 -4.91 -12.64 -16.63
C VAL A 416 -3.38 -12.56 -16.73
N ASN A 417 -2.71 -12.05 -15.70
CA ASN A 417 -1.25 -11.96 -15.67
C ASN A 417 -0.58 -13.34 -15.70
N SER A 418 -1.13 -14.32 -14.98
CA SER A 418 -0.62 -15.69 -14.97
C SER A 418 -0.74 -16.33 -16.35
N ALA A 419 -1.93 -16.26 -16.96
CA ALA A 419 -2.17 -16.81 -18.30
C ALA A 419 -1.30 -16.14 -19.36
N ALA A 420 -1.15 -14.82 -19.31
CA ALA A 420 -0.26 -14.09 -20.20
C ALA A 420 1.21 -14.50 -20.01
N THR A 421 1.66 -14.68 -18.76
CA THR A 421 3.04 -15.10 -18.46
C THR A 421 3.32 -16.50 -18.98
N GLU A 422 2.40 -17.45 -18.80
CA GLU A 422 2.53 -18.82 -19.33
C GLU A 422 2.68 -18.86 -20.85
N LEU A 423 2.03 -17.93 -21.54
CA LEU A 423 2.10 -17.76 -22.99
C LEU A 423 3.27 -16.88 -23.47
N GLY A 424 4.12 -16.38 -22.55
CA GLY A 424 5.20 -15.44 -22.88
C GLY A 424 4.71 -14.08 -23.38
N GLY A 425 3.47 -13.71 -23.04
CA GLY A 425 2.74 -12.55 -23.51
C GLY A 425 2.59 -11.39 -22.53
N SER A 426 3.25 -11.43 -21.37
CA SER A 426 3.21 -10.34 -20.39
C SER A 426 4.25 -9.25 -20.71
N ASP A 427 3.85 -7.98 -20.62
CA ASP A 427 4.76 -6.85 -20.61
C ASP A 427 4.70 -6.15 -19.24
N SER A 428 5.84 -5.68 -18.75
CA SER A 428 5.93 -5.11 -17.40
C SER A 428 5.24 -3.75 -17.26
N PHE A 429 5.00 -3.02 -18.35
CA PHE A 429 4.47 -1.66 -18.33
C PHE A 429 3.07 -1.62 -17.70
N ILE A 430 2.83 -0.63 -16.84
CA ILE A 430 1.53 -0.38 -16.21
C ILE A 430 1.17 1.07 -16.50
N TYR A 431 0.07 1.28 -17.22
CA TYR A 431 -0.37 2.63 -17.56
C TYR A 431 -1.01 3.34 -16.35
N LEU A 432 -0.36 4.42 -15.91
CA LEU A 432 -0.69 5.11 -14.66
C LEU A 432 -2.14 5.59 -14.57
N ASN A 433 -2.73 6.09 -15.66
CA ASN A 433 -4.08 6.69 -15.60
C ASN A 433 -5.20 5.64 -15.43
N TYR A 434 -4.92 4.35 -15.62
CA TYR A 434 -5.85 3.24 -15.34
C TYR A 434 -5.44 2.39 -14.14
N ALA A 435 -4.33 2.72 -13.50
CA ALA A 435 -3.81 1.96 -12.38
C ALA A 435 -4.71 2.11 -11.14
N GLY A 436 -5.05 0.98 -10.52
CA GLY A 436 -5.70 0.98 -9.22
C GLY A 436 -4.76 1.47 -8.11
N GLN A 437 -5.31 1.76 -6.93
CA GLN A 437 -4.58 2.31 -5.78
C GLN A 437 -3.31 1.52 -5.40
N TYR A 438 -3.35 0.20 -5.59
CA TYR A 438 -2.28 -0.73 -5.20
C TYR A 438 -1.31 -1.05 -6.34
N GLN A 439 -1.51 -0.49 -7.54
CA GLN A 439 -0.67 -0.78 -8.69
C GLN A 439 0.45 0.26 -8.81
N ASN A 440 1.69 -0.19 -8.63
CA ASN A 440 2.87 0.67 -8.71
C ASN A 440 3.30 0.92 -10.16
N SER A 441 2.60 1.84 -10.83
CA SER A 441 2.83 2.13 -12.25
C SER A 441 4.21 2.74 -12.54
N ILE A 442 4.71 3.66 -11.72
CA ILE A 442 6.01 4.31 -11.99
C ILE A 442 7.16 3.30 -11.99
N SER A 443 7.12 2.29 -11.11
CA SER A 443 8.18 1.27 -11.10
C SER A 443 8.25 0.43 -12.38
N SER A 444 7.15 0.38 -13.15
CA SER A 444 7.08 -0.33 -14.43
C SER A 444 7.82 0.34 -15.59
N TYR A 445 8.17 1.63 -15.46
CA TYR A 445 8.77 2.43 -16.55
C TYR A 445 10.24 2.08 -16.81
N GLY A 446 10.82 1.17 -16.03
CA GLY A 446 12.20 0.73 -16.16
C GLY A 446 13.21 1.69 -15.50
N ASN A 447 14.39 1.13 -15.21
CA ASN A 447 15.38 1.78 -14.34
C ASN A 447 15.82 3.17 -14.79
N GLN A 448 15.93 3.41 -16.10
CA GLN A 448 16.37 4.71 -16.63
C GLN A 448 15.33 5.81 -16.34
N SER A 449 14.07 5.56 -16.67
CA SER A 449 12.99 6.52 -16.41
C SER A 449 12.80 6.74 -14.91
N VAL A 450 12.79 5.66 -14.12
CA VAL A 450 12.65 5.74 -12.66
C VAL A 450 13.79 6.56 -12.04
N ALA A 451 15.04 6.33 -12.46
CA ALA A 451 16.18 7.10 -11.96
C ALA A 451 16.07 8.60 -12.32
N LEU A 452 15.63 8.94 -13.54
CA LEU A 452 15.37 10.32 -13.94
C LEU A 452 14.30 10.96 -13.05
N LEU A 453 13.15 10.29 -12.88
CA LEU A 453 12.05 10.79 -12.06
C LEU A 453 12.50 11.02 -10.60
N GLN A 454 13.29 10.10 -10.04
CA GLN A 454 13.84 10.23 -8.69
C GLN A 454 14.84 11.39 -8.56
N GLU A 455 15.69 11.60 -9.56
CA GLU A 455 16.64 12.72 -9.60
C GLU A 455 15.90 14.06 -9.64
N VAL A 456 14.95 14.21 -10.56
CA VAL A 456 14.15 15.43 -10.70
C VAL A 456 13.40 15.71 -9.40
N ARG A 457 12.74 14.71 -8.79
CA ARG A 457 12.03 14.88 -7.52
C ARG A 457 12.96 15.36 -6.41
N ARG A 458 14.17 14.78 -6.28
CA ARG A 458 15.15 15.25 -5.28
C ARG A 458 15.53 16.72 -5.48
N ARG A 459 15.58 17.19 -6.72
CA ARG A 459 15.93 18.57 -7.07
C ARG A 459 14.79 19.55 -6.81
N VAL A 460 13.56 19.22 -7.22
CA VAL A 460 12.42 20.17 -7.20
C VAL A 460 11.53 20.05 -5.96
N ASP A 461 11.57 18.91 -5.26
CA ASP A 461 10.87 18.66 -4.00
C ASP A 461 11.83 18.05 -2.94
N PRO A 462 12.90 18.77 -2.53
CA PRO A 462 13.85 18.29 -1.53
C PRO A 462 13.21 18.12 -0.14
N SER A 463 12.12 18.85 0.12
CA SER A 463 11.34 18.83 1.36
C SER A 463 10.24 17.78 1.38
N LEU A 464 10.08 17.00 0.30
CA LEU A 464 9.08 15.94 0.19
C LEU A 464 7.63 16.42 0.41
N VAL A 465 7.31 17.64 -0.03
CA VAL A 465 5.96 18.22 0.07
C VAL A 465 4.97 17.35 -0.70
N PHE A 466 5.21 17.14 -2.00
CA PHE A 466 4.31 16.34 -2.83
C PHE A 466 4.46 14.85 -2.59
N THR A 467 5.57 14.43 -1.98
CA THR A 467 5.79 13.02 -1.66
C THR A 467 5.14 12.59 -0.33
N GLU A 468 5.11 13.45 0.69
CA GLU A 468 4.63 13.09 2.03
C GLU A 468 3.32 13.78 2.43
N GLN A 469 3.01 14.96 1.89
CA GLN A 469 1.79 15.70 2.23
C GLN A 469 0.66 15.43 1.24
N VAL A 470 0.96 14.95 0.04
CA VAL A 470 -0.06 14.56 -0.95
C VAL A 470 -0.20 13.04 -0.95
N PRO A 471 -1.27 12.49 -0.33
CA PRO A 471 -1.48 11.05 -0.29
C PRO A 471 -1.92 10.48 -1.64
N GLY A 472 -2.45 11.33 -2.52
CA GLY A 472 -2.97 10.96 -3.84
C GLY A 472 -1.93 11.01 -4.96
N GLY A 473 -2.11 10.17 -5.98
CA GLY A 473 -1.14 9.95 -7.06
C GLY A 473 -0.22 8.75 -6.83
N VAL A 474 0.47 8.32 -7.89
CA VAL A 474 1.47 7.23 -7.81
C VAL A 474 2.83 7.84 -7.56
N THR A 475 3.52 7.42 -6.50
CA THR A 475 4.80 8.04 -6.09
C THR A 475 6.00 7.55 -6.91
N THR A 476 6.97 8.45 -7.14
CA THR A 476 8.29 8.14 -7.72
C THR A 476 9.24 7.47 -6.72
N MET A 477 8.93 7.56 -5.43
CA MET A 477 9.54 6.67 -4.46
C MET A 477 9.02 5.27 -4.75
N THR A 478 9.85 4.24 -4.59
CA THR A 478 9.29 2.93 -4.25
C THR A 478 8.27 3.17 -3.14
N PRO A 479 7.04 2.62 -3.25
CA PRO A 479 6.05 2.70 -2.18
C PRO A 479 6.75 2.49 -0.85
N ARG A 480 6.25 3.09 0.25
CA ARG A 480 6.46 2.43 1.54
C ARG A 480 6.02 1.01 1.31
N LYS A 481 7.00 0.11 1.23
CA LYS A 481 6.90 -1.23 0.64
C LYS A 481 5.48 -1.75 0.82
N ASP A 482 4.73 -1.96 -0.27
CA ASP A 482 4.01 -3.24 -0.32
C ASP A 482 5.08 -4.25 0.04
N SER A 483 4.95 -4.85 1.23
CA SER A 483 6.05 -5.51 1.88
C SER A 483 6.65 -6.45 0.85
N ILE A 484 7.90 -6.19 0.40
CA ILE A 484 8.66 -7.19 -0.35
C ILE A 484 8.35 -8.50 0.37
N PRO A 485 7.77 -9.51 -0.32
CA PRO A 485 7.28 -10.70 0.34
C PRO A 485 8.28 -11.17 1.37
N HIS A 486 7.80 -11.61 2.54
CA HIS A 486 8.68 -11.93 3.65
C HIS A 486 9.85 -12.80 3.18
N GLU A 487 9.55 -13.85 2.40
CA GLU A 487 10.53 -14.77 1.79
C GLU A 487 11.56 -14.07 0.88
N THR A 488 11.13 -13.09 0.08
CA THR A 488 12.05 -12.32 -0.78
C THR A 488 12.95 -11.40 0.04
N ARG A 489 12.43 -10.77 1.09
CA ARG A 489 13.22 -9.85 1.93
C ARG A 489 14.22 -10.59 2.79
N THR A 490 13.81 -11.70 3.41
CA THR A 490 14.66 -12.48 4.31
C THR A 490 15.35 -13.63 3.56
N ALA A 491 15.46 -13.58 2.22
CA ALA A 491 16.05 -14.65 1.41
C ALA A 491 17.49 -15.02 1.84
N ALA A 492 18.24 -14.08 2.40
CA ALA A 492 19.59 -14.29 2.93
C ALA A 492 19.63 -14.77 4.40
N GLU A 493 18.50 -14.78 5.11
CA GLU A 493 18.43 -15.21 6.51
C GLU A 493 18.41 -16.75 6.62
N PRO A 494 19.07 -17.30 7.65
CA PRO A 494 19.05 -18.74 7.90
C PRO A 494 17.64 -19.22 8.23
N ARG A 495 17.31 -20.42 7.76
CA ARG A 495 16.05 -21.12 8.01
C ARG A 495 16.32 -22.58 8.34
N GLN A 496 15.46 -23.17 9.16
CA GLN A 496 15.44 -24.62 9.32
C GLN A 496 14.97 -25.30 8.03
N ASN A 497 15.49 -26.48 7.71
CA ASN A 497 15.12 -27.20 6.50
C ASN A 497 13.79 -27.96 6.61
N LYS A 498 13.11 -27.89 7.77
CA LYS A 498 11.89 -28.62 8.09
C LYS A 498 10.69 -27.68 8.21
N LEU A 499 9.55 -28.11 7.67
CA LEU A 499 8.24 -27.50 7.87
C LEU A 499 7.46 -28.33 8.89
N TYR A 500 6.95 -27.67 9.92
CA TYR A 500 6.17 -28.27 10.99
C TYR A 500 4.71 -27.94 10.84
N THR A 501 3.85 -28.94 10.98
CA THR A 501 2.40 -28.73 11.03
C THR A 501 2.01 -28.21 12.41
N VAL A 502 1.20 -27.15 12.44
CA VAL A 502 0.70 -26.53 13.67
C VAL A 502 -0.80 -26.23 13.53
N ARG A 503 -1.48 -26.07 14.67
CA ARG A 503 -2.90 -25.74 14.70
C ARG A 503 -3.13 -24.41 15.41
N LEU A 504 -3.88 -23.50 14.80
CA LEU A 504 -4.23 -22.24 15.45
C LEU A 504 -5.20 -22.50 16.62
N ALA A 505 -4.69 -22.44 17.85
CA ALA A 505 -5.40 -22.89 19.05
C ALA A 505 -6.03 -21.75 19.85
N ARG A 506 -5.48 -20.54 19.77
CA ARG A 506 -5.99 -19.36 20.49
C ARG A 506 -5.75 -18.09 19.68
N VAL A 507 -6.74 -17.20 19.68
CA VAL A 507 -6.66 -15.85 19.13
C VAL A 507 -7.14 -14.88 20.21
N GLU A 508 -6.32 -13.89 20.52
CA GLU A 508 -6.63 -12.86 21.50
C GLU A 508 -6.38 -11.49 20.90
N GLN A 509 -7.36 -10.60 21.00
CA GLN A 509 -7.23 -9.25 20.49
C GLN A 509 -6.75 -8.32 21.61
N VAL A 510 -5.50 -7.87 21.51
CA VAL A 510 -4.87 -6.99 22.52
C VAL A 510 -5.38 -5.56 22.38
N ASN A 511 -5.50 -5.09 21.14
CA ASN A 511 -6.02 -3.77 20.81
C ASN A 511 -6.66 -3.80 19.40
N PRO A 512 -7.24 -2.70 18.89
CA PRO A 512 -7.89 -2.68 17.57
C PRO A 512 -6.99 -3.11 16.40
N SER A 513 -5.68 -3.06 16.58
CA SER A 513 -4.68 -3.27 15.53
C SER A 513 -3.73 -4.44 15.75
N VAL A 514 -3.75 -5.13 16.90
CA VAL A 514 -2.84 -6.26 17.20
C VAL A 514 -3.58 -7.43 17.84
N ARG A 515 -3.30 -8.66 17.34
CA ARG A 515 -3.74 -9.93 17.93
C ARG A 515 -2.55 -10.76 18.40
N LEU A 516 -2.73 -11.53 19.47
CA LEU A 516 -1.85 -12.64 19.87
C LEU A 516 -2.46 -13.96 19.40
N LEU A 517 -1.66 -14.78 18.74
CA LEU A 517 -2.07 -16.07 18.19
C LEU A 517 -1.19 -17.17 18.78
N ARG A 518 -1.79 -18.24 19.32
CA ARG A 518 -1.05 -19.43 19.74
C ARG A 518 -1.25 -20.56 18.74
N LEU A 519 -0.14 -21.07 18.23
CA LEU A 519 -0.08 -22.23 17.34
C LEU A 519 0.33 -23.44 18.16
N ALA A 520 -0.59 -24.38 18.37
CA ALA A 520 -0.32 -25.63 19.07
C ALA A 520 0.54 -26.55 18.20
N LEU A 521 1.51 -27.22 18.82
CA LEU A 521 2.41 -28.19 18.22
C LEU A 521 1.85 -29.60 18.47
N PRO A 522 1.31 -30.30 17.44
CA PRO A 522 0.80 -31.65 17.60
C PRO A 522 1.92 -32.62 17.99
N GLN A 523 1.66 -33.55 18.90
CA GLN A 523 2.54 -34.70 19.10
C GLN A 523 2.12 -35.81 18.15
N GLU A 524 3.01 -36.27 17.27
CA GLU A 524 2.76 -37.49 16.49
C GLU A 524 2.65 -38.66 17.46
N PRO A 525 1.56 -39.47 17.42
CA PRO A 525 1.53 -40.71 18.18
C PRO A 525 2.64 -41.63 17.63
N PRO A 526 3.32 -42.43 18.48
CA PRO A 526 4.31 -43.38 18.00
C PRO A 526 3.63 -44.34 17.03
N SER A 527 4.00 -44.26 15.75
CA SER A 527 3.54 -45.21 14.73
C SER A 527 4.07 -46.59 15.07
N ASP A 528 3.19 -47.58 14.98
CA ASP A 528 3.47 -49.01 15.21
C ASP A 528 4.82 -49.46 14.63
N GLU A 529 5.50 -50.30 15.39
CA GLU A 529 6.77 -50.95 15.07
C GLU A 529 6.85 -51.47 13.63
N SER A 530 7.48 -50.73 12.71
CA SER A 530 8.25 -51.29 11.57
C SER A 530 8.76 -50.20 10.61
N ALA A 531 9.92 -49.62 10.92
CA ALA A 531 11.00 -49.34 9.96
C ALA A 531 12.12 -48.58 10.67
N PHE A 532 13.30 -49.20 10.70
CA PHE A 532 14.55 -48.54 11.03
C PHE A 532 14.81 -47.42 10.02
N ASP A 533 14.58 -46.17 10.43
CA ASP A 533 15.42 -45.06 10.03
C ASP A 533 15.59 -44.10 11.22
N ALA A 534 16.59 -44.40 12.05
CA ALA A 534 16.97 -43.60 13.22
C ALA A 534 17.74 -42.32 12.82
N GLN A 535 17.28 -41.64 11.77
CA GLN A 535 17.69 -40.29 11.39
C GLN A 535 16.48 -39.36 11.49
N SER A 536 16.38 -38.70 12.64
CA SER A 536 15.71 -37.41 12.88
C SER A 536 14.17 -37.32 12.88
N GLN A 537 13.52 -37.82 13.94
CA GLN A 537 12.37 -37.08 14.49
C GLN A 537 12.89 -35.78 15.15
N GLU A 538 13.32 -34.81 14.35
CA GLU A 538 13.71 -33.48 14.84
C GLU A 538 12.49 -32.81 15.47
N THR A 539 12.57 -32.57 16.78
CA THR A 539 11.57 -31.85 17.59
C THR A 539 11.54 -30.37 17.20
N PHE A 540 10.36 -29.75 17.25
CA PHE A 540 10.24 -28.31 16.99
C PHE A 540 11.06 -27.54 18.05
N SER A 541 11.98 -26.71 17.60
CA SER A 541 12.84 -25.90 18.47
C SER A 541 13.17 -24.57 17.78
N PHE A 542 13.41 -23.54 18.57
CA PHE A 542 13.81 -22.21 18.11
C PHE A 542 14.63 -21.50 19.18
N LEU A 543 15.39 -20.47 18.79
CA LEU A 543 16.07 -19.54 19.68
C LEU A 543 15.16 -18.33 19.96
N PRO A 544 15.14 -17.77 21.19
CA PRO A 544 14.41 -16.54 21.48
C PRO A 544 14.84 -15.41 20.52
N GLY A 545 13.85 -14.68 19.99
CA GLY A 545 14.05 -13.61 19.01
C GLY A 545 13.81 -14.01 17.54
N GLN A 546 13.73 -15.31 17.23
CA GLN A 546 13.45 -15.80 15.87
C GLN A 546 12.01 -15.53 15.39
N TRP A 547 11.79 -15.69 14.10
CA TRP A 547 10.49 -15.58 13.43
C TRP A 547 10.08 -16.90 12.75
N LEU A 548 8.82 -16.97 12.32
CA LEU A 548 8.25 -18.06 11.53
C LEU A 548 7.89 -17.60 10.12
N ASP A 549 8.28 -18.39 9.12
CA ASP A 549 7.52 -18.51 7.88
C ASP A 549 6.22 -19.25 8.24
N VAL A 550 5.05 -18.64 8.01
CA VAL A 550 3.73 -19.23 8.23
C VAL A 550 3.06 -19.44 6.88
N HIS A 551 2.99 -20.69 6.46
CA HIS A 551 2.31 -21.13 5.25
C HIS A 551 0.85 -21.43 5.56
N ILE A 552 -0.03 -20.68 4.92
CA ILE A 552 -1.48 -20.80 5.01
C ILE A 552 -1.96 -21.49 3.72
N PRO A 553 -2.76 -22.57 3.77
CA PRO A 553 -3.08 -23.37 2.57
C PRO A 553 -3.67 -22.59 1.39
N SER A 554 -4.40 -21.50 1.63
CA SER A 554 -5.02 -20.65 0.60
C SER A 554 -4.15 -19.47 0.16
N ILE A 555 -2.92 -19.35 0.65
CA ILE A 555 -2.02 -18.22 0.39
C ILE A 555 -0.73 -18.75 -0.24
N PRO A 556 -0.32 -18.28 -1.43
CA PRO A 556 0.80 -18.87 -2.18
C PRO A 556 2.17 -18.61 -1.56
N GLN A 557 2.33 -17.52 -0.80
CA GLN A 557 3.59 -17.11 -0.17
C GLN A 557 3.47 -17.15 1.35
N ALA A 558 4.54 -17.54 2.05
CA ALA A 558 4.54 -17.54 3.49
C ALA A 558 4.47 -16.13 4.08
N GLY A 559 3.64 -15.97 5.12
CA GLY A 559 3.70 -14.78 5.97
C GLY A 559 4.86 -14.88 6.96
N GLY A 560 5.54 -13.77 7.25
CA GLY A 560 6.62 -13.73 8.22
C GLY A 560 6.19 -13.09 9.53
N PHE A 561 6.24 -13.84 10.63
CA PHE A 561 5.80 -13.35 11.94
C PHE A 561 6.80 -13.70 13.04
N THR A 562 7.17 -12.72 13.86
CA THR A 562 8.10 -12.92 14.98
C THR A 562 7.49 -13.76 16.10
N ILE A 563 8.28 -14.68 16.65
CA ILE A 563 7.89 -15.50 17.78
C ILE A 563 7.96 -14.66 19.06
N THR A 564 6.89 -14.67 19.85
CA THR A 564 6.75 -13.90 21.09
C THR A 564 6.74 -14.76 22.36
N SER A 565 6.64 -16.09 22.21
CA SER A 565 6.78 -17.09 23.29
C SER A 565 8.24 -17.46 23.55
N THR A 566 8.51 -18.22 24.61
CA THR A 566 9.85 -18.74 24.91
C THR A 566 10.06 -20.14 24.33
N PRO A 567 11.30 -20.61 24.14
CA PRO A 567 11.58 -21.98 23.70
C PRO A 567 10.97 -23.06 24.61
N ALA A 568 10.79 -22.77 25.91
CA ALA A 568 10.17 -23.68 26.84
C ALA A 568 8.66 -23.83 26.63
N ASP A 569 8.00 -22.82 26.06
CA ASP A 569 6.59 -22.93 25.65
C ASP A 569 6.37 -23.96 24.54
N ALA A 570 7.39 -24.23 23.73
CA ALA A 570 7.35 -25.25 22.69
C ALA A 570 7.72 -26.66 23.17
N GLN A 571 8.01 -26.85 24.47
CA GLN A 571 8.30 -28.16 25.05
C GLN A 571 7.06 -28.73 25.78
N PRO A 572 6.85 -30.06 25.74
CA PRO A 572 5.73 -30.67 26.45
C PRO A 572 5.92 -30.63 27.96
N LEU A 573 4.84 -30.33 28.70
CA LEU A 573 4.74 -30.56 30.14
C LEU A 573 4.01 -31.90 30.43
N PRO A 574 4.29 -32.60 31.54
CA PRO A 574 3.61 -33.86 31.88
C PRO A 574 2.08 -33.67 31.95
N ILE A 575 1.32 -34.44 31.18
CA ILE A 575 -0.15 -34.40 31.10
C ILE A 575 -0.75 -35.34 32.17
N PRO A 576 -1.82 -34.96 32.90
CA PRO A 576 -2.67 -35.94 33.58
C PRO A 576 -3.63 -36.61 32.57
N ASP A 577 -3.56 -37.95 32.48
CA ASP A 577 -4.45 -38.93 31.82
C ASP A 577 -4.92 -38.68 30.33
N PRO A 578 -4.55 -39.56 29.37
CA PRO A 578 -4.90 -39.45 27.95
C PRO A 578 -6.39 -39.60 27.56
N THR A 579 -7.31 -39.74 28.50
CA THR A 579 -8.73 -40.06 28.20
C THR A 579 -9.62 -38.87 27.82
N ILE A 580 -9.08 -37.65 27.70
CA ILE A 580 -9.87 -36.40 27.52
C ILE A 580 -10.00 -35.94 26.04
N ILE A 581 -9.58 -36.72 25.04
CA ILE A 581 -9.74 -36.32 23.62
C ILE A 581 -10.51 -37.38 22.83
N GLN A 582 -11.83 -37.32 22.90
CA GLN A 582 -12.71 -37.80 21.84
C GLN A 582 -13.75 -36.71 21.57
N ASP A 583 -13.85 -36.34 20.29
CA ASP A 583 -14.67 -35.27 19.71
C ASP A 583 -14.23 -33.84 20.02
N GLY A 584 -13.67 -33.19 18.99
CA GLY A 584 -13.16 -31.82 18.96
C GLY A 584 -14.23 -30.73 19.13
N THR A 585 -15.13 -30.91 20.08
CA THR A 585 -16.18 -29.99 20.49
C THR A 585 -16.34 -30.09 22.00
N GLU A 586 -15.44 -29.50 22.79
CA GLU A 586 -15.85 -28.97 24.10
C GLU A 586 -14.87 -27.95 24.68
N ASN A 587 -15.45 -27.06 25.49
CA ASN A 587 -14.90 -25.81 25.97
C ASN A 587 -13.53 -25.96 26.65
N LEU A 588 -12.52 -25.25 26.13
CA LEU A 588 -11.38 -24.79 26.92
C LEU A 588 -11.83 -23.65 27.86
N SER A 589 -12.84 -23.92 28.69
CA SER A 589 -13.21 -23.07 29.84
C SER A 589 -12.34 -23.37 31.05
N HIS A 590 -11.06 -23.69 30.84
CA HIS A 590 -10.05 -23.59 31.90
C HIS A 590 -9.59 -22.13 31.98
N GLN A 591 -10.38 -21.41 32.78
CA GLN A 591 -10.11 -20.22 33.57
C GLN A 591 -9.17 -19.14 33.03
N GLN A 592 -9.73 -17.92 33.03
CA GLN A 592 -9.05 -16.63 33.05
C GLN A 592 -7.74 -16.66 33.87
N GLY A 593 -6.61 -16.78 33.18
CA GLY A 593 -5.30 -16.41 33.69
C GLY A 593 -4.76 -15.29 32.84
N GLU A 594 -4.76 -14.06 33.36
CA GLU A 594 -4.07 -12.92 32.75
C GLU A 594 -2.59 -13.25 32.50
N PHE A 595 -2.04 -12.70 31.42
CA PHE A 595 -0.67 -12.92 30.95
C PHE A 595 0.37 -12.75 32.07
N GLY A 596 0.81 -13.86 32.65
CA GLY A 596 1.85 -13.90 33.68
C GLY A 596 1.37 -14.30 35.09
N THR A 597 0.17 -14.87 35.26
CA THR A 597 -0.30 -15.35 36.57
C THR A 597 -0.19 -16.87 36.79
N GLU A 598 0.48 -17.63 35.92
CA GLU A 598 0.85 -19.00 36.28
C GLU A 598 1.84 -18.95 37.46
N SER A 599 1.27 -19.10 38.66
CA SER A 599 1.94 -19.54 39.87
C SER A 599 2.65 -20.86 39.55
N ALA A 600 3.82 -21.09 40.14
CA ALA A 600 4.51 -22.38 40.08
C ALA A 600 3.62 -23.57 40.54
N ALA A 601 2.47 -23.30 41.18
CA ALA A 601 1.46 -24.30 41.53
C ALA A 601 0.50 -24.69 40.38
N ALA A 602 0.38 -23.90 39.30
CA ALA A 602 -0.44 -24.24 38.12
C ALA A 602 0.32 -25.11 37.09
N ALA A 603 1.65 -25.18 37.19
CA ALA A 603 2.50 -26.01 36.34
C ALA A 603 2.30 -27.53 36.53
N SER A 604 1.45 -27.96 37.48
CA SER A 604 1.05 -29.36 37.67
C SER A 604 -0.05 -29.82 36.71
N ASP A 605 -0.74 -28.90 36.04
CA ASP A 605 -1.86 -29.19 35.14
C ASP A 605 -1.33 -29.05 33.70
N GLY A 606 -0.78 -30.14 33.17
CA GLY A 606 -0.04 -30.16 31.90
C GLY A 606 -0.67 -29.34 30.75
N ARG A 607 0.20 -28.73 29.93
CA ARG A 607 -0.19 -27.94 28.75
C ARG A 607 0.38 -28.53 27.47
N TYR A 608 -0.35 -28.38 26.37
CA TYR A 608 0.18 -28.67 25.03
C TYR A 608 1.28 -27.66 24.66
N PRO A 609 2.38 -28.11 24.01
CA PRO A 609 3.40 -27.21 23.52
C PRO A 609 2.84 -26.26 22.46
N TYR A 610 3.24 -25.00 22.51
CA TYR A 610 2.80 -23.98 21.55
C TYR A 610 3.89 -22.98 21.20
N VAL A 611 3.69 -22.28 20.09
CA VAL A 611 4.43 -21.07 19.72
C VAL A 611 3.45 -19.91 19.59
N GLU A 612 3.83 -18.72 20.09
CA GLU A 612 2.98 -17.53 20.08
C GLU A 612 3.50 -16.48 19.08
N LEU A 613 2.58 -15.83 18.39
CA LEU A 613 2.84 -14.73 17.46
C LEU A 613 2.05 -13.49 17.87
N ALA A 614 2.62 -12.30 17.67
CA ALA A 614 1.87 -11.05 17.66
C ALA A 614 1.71 -10.56 16.23
N VAL A 615 0.46 -10.44 15.77
CA VAL A 615 0.10 -10.12 14.39
C VAL A 615 -0.62 -8.78 14.35
N GLN A 616 0.02 -7.78 13.73
CA GLN A 616 -0.61 -6.49 13.46
C GLN A 616 -1.57 -6.59 12.28
N GLN A 617 -2.68 -5.84 12.31
CA GLN A 617 -3.62 -5.76 11.20
C GLN A 617 -2.94 -5.16 9.97
N SER A 618 -2.83 -5.94 8.91
CA SER A 618 -2.24 -5.52 7.64
C SER A 618 -3.06 -6.11 6.49
N PRO A 619 -4.08 -5.39 6.00
CA PRO A 619 -4.94 -5.89 4.92
C PRO A 619 -4.19 -6.15 3.60
N SER A 620 -3.09 -5.43 3.38
CA SER A 620 -2.23 -5.59 2.20
C SER A 620 -1.26 -6.78 2.29
N ASN A 621 -1.09 -7.41 3.46
CA ASN A 621 -0.34 -8.64 3.61
C ASN A 621 -1.31 -9.84 3.64
N PRO A 622 -1.33 -10.72 2.62
CA PRO A 622 -2.33 -11.79 2.52
C PRO A 622 -2.37 -12.74 3.73
N ALA A 623 -1.22 -13.05 4.32
CA ALA A 623 -1.15 -13.91 5.48
C ALA A 623 -1.66 -13.23 6.76
N ALA A 624 -1.29 -11.96 6.98
CA ALA A 624 -1.79 -11.19 8.10
C ALA A 624 -3.31 -10.94 7.96
N ALA A 625 -3.79 -10.60 6.77
CA ALA A 625 -5.21 -10.45 6.47
C ALA A 625 -6.00 -11.74 6.77
N TRP A 626 -5.45 -12.91 6.40
CA TRP A 626 -6.05 -14.19 6.73
C TRP A 626 -6.12 -14.44 8.24
N LEU A 627 -5.02 -14.19 8.98
CA LEU A 627 -4.98 -14.32 10.44
C LEU A 627 -5.86 -13.28 11.19
N TRP A 628 -6.32 -12.25 10.48
CA TRP A 628 -7.24 -11.22 10.97
C TRP A 628 -8.72 -11.49 10.66
N ARG A 629 -9.05 -12.57 9.95
CA ARG A 629 -10.44 -13.03 9.78
C ARG A 629 -11.14 -13.28 11.12
N PRO A 630 -12.49 -13.32 11.16
CA PRO A 630 -13.24 -13.60 12.38
C PRO A 630 -12.74 -14.85 13.11
N HIS A 631 -12.67 -14.81 14.45
CA HIS A 631 -12.06 -15.88 15.25
C HIS A 631 -12.62 -17.28 14.93
N LYS A 632 -13.93 -17.36 14.66
CA LYS A 632 -14.64 -18.60 14.37
C LYS A 632 -14.23 -19.25 13.03
N GLU A 633 -13.63 -18.49 12.11
CA GLU A 633 -13.23 -18.98 10.79
C GLU A 633 -11.82 -19.57 10.78
N ILE A 634 -10.95 -19.11 11.68
CA ILE A 634 -9.52 -19.44 11.67
C ILE A 634 -9.09 -20.35 12.84
N LEU A 635 -9.84 -20.36 13.93
CA LEU A 635 -9.56 -21.26 15.05
C LEU A 635 -9.66 -22.72 14.61
N GLY A 636 -8.68 -23.52 15.03
CA GLY A 636 -8.56 -24.93 14.69
C GLY A 636 -7.98 -25.21 13.31
N SER A 637 -7.72 -24.18 12.49
CA SER A 637 -7.08 -24.35 11.18
C SER A 637 -5.66 -24.91 11.30
N GLU A 638 -5.33 -25.79 10.37
CA GLU A 638 -3.98 -26.36 10.23
C GLU A 638 -3.12 -25.45 9.34
N LEU A 639 -1.96 -25.07 9.85
CA LEU A 639 -0.96 -24.25 9.17
C LEU A 639 0.37 -25.01 9.13
N ARG A 640 1.29 -24.59 8.26
CA ARG A 640 2.67 -25.11 8.28
C ARG A 640 3.63 -23.98 8.60
N VAL A 641 4.59 -24.23 9.47
CA VAL A 641 5.54 -23.22 9.92
C VAL A 641 6.98 -23.69 9.79
N ARG A 642 7.88 -22.73 9.54
CA ARG A 642 9.33 -22.96 9.51
C ARG A 642 10.02 -21.83 10.25
N VAL A 643 10.94 -22.18 11.15
CA VAL A 643 11.69 -21.20 11.95
C VAL A 643 12.81 -20.60 11.12
N GLY A 644 13.01 -19.29 11.23
CA GLY A 644 14.13 -18.58 10.63
C GLY A 644 14.53 -17.33 11.40
N GLY A 645 15.60 -16.70 10.93
CA GLY A 645 16.12 -15.43 11.44
C GLY A 645 17.38 -15.58 12.28
N SER A 646 18.20 -14.52 12.24
CA SER A 646 19.48 -14.39 12.93
C SER A 646 19.47 -13.46 14.15
N PHE A 647 18.36 -12.76 14.40
CA PHE A 647 18.18 -11.90 15.57
C PHE A 647 17.83 -12.75 16.81
N VAL A 648 18.86 -13.29 17.46
CA VAL A 648 18.68 -14.36 18.46
C VAL A 648 19.39 -14.10 19.78
N TRP A 649 18.91 -14.78 20.83
CA TRP A 649 19.68 -15.05 22.05
C TRP A 649 20.04 -16.53 22.16
N PRO A 650 21.26 -16.91 22.57
CA PRO A 650 22.43 -16.06 22.82
C PRO A 650 22.90 -15.33 21.54
N PRO A 651 23.60 -14.19 21.65
CA PRO A 651 24.18 -13.50 20.50
C PRO A 651 25.18 -14.41 19.73
N PRO A 652 25.51 -14.08 18.46
CA PRO A 652 26.46 -14.83 17.67
C PRO A 652 27.80 -15.05 18.38
N SER A 653 28.49 -16.14 18.04
CA SER A 653 29.73 -16.61 18.71
C SER A 653 30.90 -15.61 18.72
N SER A 654 30.82 -14.53 17.94
CA SER A 654 31.73 -13.38 18.01
C SER A 654 31.64 -12.61 19.32
N VAL A 655 30.54 -12.72 20.08
CA VAL A 655 30.36 -12.10 21.40
C VAL A 655 30.64 -13.11 22.51
N ARG A 656 31.59 -12.79 23.40
CA ARG A 656 31.93 -13.62 24.56
C ARG A 656 30.88 -13.48 25.65
N MET A 657 30.05 -14.51 25.82
CA MET A 657 28.92 -14.54 26.77
C MET A 657 29.33 -14.28 28.22
N GLU A 658 30.51 -14.75 28.63
CA GLU A 658 31.06 -14.58 29.97
C GLU A 658 31.39 -13.12 30.32
N LEU A 659 31.53 -12.26 29.31
CA LEU A 659 31.81 -10.83 29.49
C LEU A 659 30.56 -9.96 29.58
N ILE A 660 29.39 -10.48 29.22
CA ILE A 660 28.16 -9.68 29.19
C ILE A 660 27.70 -9.42 30.62
N ARG A 661 27.75 -8.16 31.06
CA ARG A 661 27.21 -7.71 32.35
C ARG A 661 25.96 -6.86 32.19
N ARG A 662 25.72 -6.31 30.99
CA ARG A 662 24.58 -5.45 30.71
C ARG A 662 23.92 -5.77 29.37
N ILE A 663 22.59 -5.77 29.33
CA ILE A 663 21.78 -5.91 28.12
C ILE A 663 20.86 -4.71 28.01
N VAL A 664 20.86 -4.06 26.84
CA VAL A 664 19.98 -2.93 26.55
C VAL A 664 19.02 -3.33 25.42
N PHE A 665 17.75 -3.48 25.77
CA PHE A 665 16.67 -3.69 24.82
C PHE A 665 16.06 -2.35 24.42
N MET A 666 15.89 -2.13 23.12
CA MET A 666 15.21 -0.97 22.58
C MET A 666 14.12 -1.41 21.60
N ALA A 667 12.87 -1.20 22.00
CA ALA A 667 11.69 -1.53 21.21
C ALA A 667 10.98 -0.25 20.73
N GLY A 668 10.54 -0.22 19.47
CA GLY A 668 9.57 0.78 18.99
C GLY A 668 8.33 0.07 18.44
N GLY A 669 7.11 0.41 18.89
CA GLY A 669 5.87 -0.18 18.39
C GLY A 669 5.86 -1.71 18.48
N VAL A 670 5.52 -2.43 17.38
CA VAL A 670 5.53 -3.91 17.39
C VAL A 670 6.94 -4.51 17.33
N GLY A 671 8.00 -3.69 17.25
CA GLY A 671 9.38 -4.12 17.42
C GLY A 671 9.69 -4.72 18.80
N ILE A 672 8.75 -4.64 19.75
CA ILE A 672 8.84 -5.38 21.01
C ILE A 672 8.79 -6.91 20.82
N ASN A 673 8.23 -7.43 19.73
CA ASN A 673 7.96 -8.85 19.52
C ASN A 673 9.17 -9.79 19.76
N PRO A 674 10.33 -9.61 19.09
CA PRO A 674 11.47 -10.49 19.35
C PRO A 674 12.07 -10.24 20.74
N LEU A 675 12.00 -8.99 21.22
CA LEU A 675 12.60 -8.57 22.48
C LEU A 675 11.86 -9.13 23.69
N ILE A 676 10.53 -9.27 23.62
CA ILE A 676 9.74 -9.89 24.68
C ILE A 676 10.02 -11.40 24.78
N SER A 677 10.25 -12.09 23.65
CA SER A 677 10.66 -13.50 23.64
C SER A 677 11.99 -13.69 24.36
N ILE A 678 13.00 -12.85 24.03
CA ILE A 678 14.31 -12.88 24.69
C ILE A 678 14.19 -12.54 26.18
N LEU A 679 13.50 -11.45 26.53
CA LEU A 679 13.35 -11.02 27.93
C LEU A 679 12.63 -12.07 28.77
N SER A 680 11.53 -12.64 28.27
CA SER A 680 10.79 -13.69 28.96
C SER A 680 11.69 -14.90 29.19
N HIS A 681 12.44 -15.35 28.18
CA HIS A 681 13.37 -16.46 28.33
C HIS A 681 14.47 -16.19 29.37
N LEU A 682 15.08 -15.00 29.36
CA LEU A 682 16.13 -14.63 30.31
C LEU A 682 15.65 -14.57 31.76
N THR A 683 14.34 -14.39 31.98
CA THR A 683 13.73 -14.21 33.30
C THR A 683 12.92 -15.41 33.78
N GLU A 684 12.89 -16.50 33.01
CA GLU A 684 12.28 -17.77 33.40
C GLU A 684 13.05 -18.47 34.54
N GLU A 685 12.32 -19.06 35.49
CA GLU A 685 12.87 -19.92 36.55
C GLU A 685 13.19 -21.32 35.98
N GLN A 686 14.24 -21.46 35.16
CA GLN A 686 14.65 -22.76 34.61
C GLN A 686 15.96 -23.28 35.21
N THR A 687 16.08 -24.60 35.24
CA THR A 687 17.35 -25.31 35.37
C THR A 687 18.29 -24.86 34.24
N PRO A 688 19.60 -24.69 34.49
CA PRO A 688 20.53 -24.25 33.46
C PRO A 688 20.46 -25.16 32.22
N ASN A 689 20.01 -24.61 31.08
CA ASN A 689 20.06 -25.32 29.81
C ASN A 689 21.40 -25.01 29.13
N PRO A 690 22.29 -25.99 28.93
CA PRO A 690 23.60 -25.74 28.31
C PRO A 690 23.51 -25.24 26.85
N ALA A 691 22.38 -25.43 26.17
CA ALA A 691 22.13 -24.86 24.85
C ALA A 691 21.83 -23.34 24.88
N PHE A 692 21.47 -22.79 26.04
CA PHE A 692 21.11 -21.37 26.24
C PHE A 692 21.86 -20.81 27.45
N PRO A 693 23.18 -20.57 27.33
CA PRO A 693 23.97 -20.07 28.45
C PRO A 693 23.50 -18.68 28.89
N LEU A 694 23.47 -18.47 30.21
CA LEU A 694 23.35 -17.15 30.81
C LEU A 694 24.76 -16.64 31.16
N PRO A 695 25.03 -15.32 31.11
CA PRO A 695 26.30 -14.77 31.58
C PRO A 695 26.60 -15.20 33.02
N GLU A 696 27.89 -15.33 33.37
CA GLU A 696 28.34 -15.91 34.63
C GLU A 696 27.67 -15.26 35.85
N LYS A 697 26.83 -16.04 36.56
CA LYS A 697 26.00 -15.58 37.68
C LYS A 697 26.83 -15.52 38.98
N SER A 698 27.60 -14.44 39.18
CA SER A 698 28.23 -14.17 40.48
C SER A 698 27.33 -13.28 41.34
N PRO A 699 27.03 -13.62 42.62
CA PRO A 699 26.24 -12.79 43.53
C PRO A 699 26.73 -11.35 43.68
N ASN A 700 28.01 -11.11 43.35
CA ASN A 700 28.65 -9.80 43.43
C ASN A 700 28.49 -8.96 42.14
N HIS A 701 28.04 -9.55 41.02
CA HIS A 701 27.94 -8.92 39.70
C HIS A 701 26.63 -9.36 39.01
N PRO A 702 25.47 -8.74 39.34
CA PRO A 702 24.20 -9.05 38.70
C PRO A 702 24.19 -8.63 37.23
N LEU A 703 23.52 -9.41 36.38
CA LEU A 703 23.22 -9.04 35.00
C LEU A 703 22.20 -7.90 35.01
N HIS A 704 22.57 -6.75 34.44
CA HIS A 704 21.70 -5.59 34.36
C HIS A 704 20.99 -5.54 33.01
N ILE A 705 19.66 -5.64 33.01
CA ILE A 705 18.83 -5.48 31.84
C ILE A 705 18.15 -4.12 31.90
N ARG A 706 18.33 -3.31 30.86
CA ARG A 706 17.58 -2.06 30.65
C ARG A 706 16.68 -2.22 29.45
N PHE A 707 15.39 -1.97 29.61
CA PHE A 707 14.41 -2.11 28.55
C PHE A 707 13.78 -0.75 28.26
N LEU A 708 14.01 -0.22 27.06
CA LEU A 708 13.43 1.02 26.57
C LEU A 708 12.33 0.65 25.56
N TYR A 709 11.07 0.94 25.87
CA TYR A 709 9.95 0.64 25.00
C TYR A 709 9.23 1.92 24.58
N SER A 710 9.33 2.28 23.31
CA SER A 710 8.61 3.40 22.73
C SER A 710 7.34 2.95 22.02
N THR A 711 6.20 3.54 22.38
CA THR A 711 4.90 3.18 21.80
C THR A 711 3.90 4.34 21.87
N GLN A 712 2.69 4.11 21.39
CA GLN A 712 1.56 5.04 21.44
C GLN A 712 0.37 4.39 22.15
N ILE A 713 -0.46 5.23 22.77
CA ILE A 713 -1.77 4.83 23.29
C ILE A 713 -2.90 5.25 22.34
N PRO A 714 -4.05 4.55 22.29
CA PRO A 714 -5.13 4.82 21.33
C PRO A 714 -5.74 6.23 21.35
N ALA A 715 -5.64 6.98 22.46
CA ALA A 715 -6.16 8.33 22.58
C ALA A 715 -5.17 9.24 23.34
N PRO A 716 -4.87 10.47 22.86
CA PRO A 716 -3.87 11.37 23.46
C PRO A 716 -4.34 12.08 24.75
N SER A 717 -5.36 11.58 25.44
CA SER A 717 -5.86 12.14 26.70
C SER A 717 -5.08 11.63 27.91
N ILE A 718 -5.40 12.17 29.08
CA ILE A 718 -4.97 11.64 30.38
C ILE A 718 -5.26 10.12 30.43
N PRO A 719 -4.25 9.24 30.58
CA PRO A 719 -4.44 7.80 30.48
C PRO A 719 -5.15 7.25 31.73
N ASP A 720 -6.07 6.31 31.51
CA ASP A 720 -6.61 5.41 32.53
C ASP A 720 -6.01 4.00 32.38
N GLU A 721 -6.32 3.11 33.32
CA GLU A 721 -5.78 1.74 33.35
C GLU A 721 -6.15 0.94 32.09
N LYS A 722 -7.42 1.03 31.65
CA LYS A 722 -7.92 0.34 30.45
C LYS A 722 -7.23 0.81 29.17
N THR A 723 -6.84 2.07 29.09
CA THR A 723 -6.11 2.62 27.93
C THR A 723 -4.67 2.11 27.91
N LEU A 724 -4.03 2.02 29.07
CA LEU A 724 -2.67 1.50 29.19
C LEU A 724 -2.60 -0.01 28.90
N GLU A 725 -3.61 -0.79 29.32
CA GLU A 725 -3.70 -2.24 29.06
C GLU A 725 -3.72 -2.60 27.56
N GLN A 726 -4.05 -1.66 26.67
CA GLN A 726 -3.99 -1.86 25.21
C GLN A 726 -2.56 -1.80 24.65
N ILE A 727 -1.57 -1.43 25.46
CA ILE A 727 -0.15 -1.47 25.10
C ILE A 727 0.30 -2.93 24.99
N LEU A 728 0.79 -3.29 23.81
CA LEU A 728 1.25 -4.64 23.51
C LEU A 728 2.30 -5.12 24.53
N PHE A 729 2.02 -6.27 25.16
CA PHE A 729 2.80 -6.94 26.22
C PHE A 729 2.97 -6.19 27.54
N LEU A 730 2.25 -5.09 27.79
CA LEU A 730 2.42 -4.33 29.03
C LEU A 730 2.19 -5.18 30.29
N SER A 731 1.13 -5.99 30.35
CA SER A 731 0.85 -6.85 31.51
C SER A 731 1.95 -7.88 31.74
N ARG A 732 2.48 -8.47 30.65
CA ARG A 732 3.62 -9.41 30.72
C ARG A 732 4.88 -8.71 31.26
N LEU A 733 5.17 -7.51 30.77
CA LEU A 733 6.30 -6.68 31.25
C LEU A 733 6.14 -6.32 32.73
N ARG A 734 4.95 -5.88 33.17
CA ARG A 734 4.65 -5.58 34.59
C ARG A 734 4.93 -6.79 35.47
N ASN A 735 4.45 -7.97 35.07
CA ASN A 735 4.66 -9.21 35.80
C ASN A 735 6.14 -9.61 35.89
N ILE A 736 6.90 -9.49 34.80
CA ILE A 736 8.35 -9.77 34.81
C ILE A 736 9.09 -8.81 35.75
N VAL A 737 8.78 -7.51 35.69
CA VAL A 737 9.39 -6.49 36.57
C VAL A 737 9.02 -6.73 38.04
N GLN A 738 7.77 -7.06 38.34
CA GLN A 738 7.33 -7.37 39.70
C GLN A 738 8.03 -8.61 40.26
N ARG A 739 8.07 -9.72 39.50
CA ARG A 739 8.76 -10.95 39.89
C ARG A 739 10.26 -10.76 40.13
N THR A 740 10.91 -9.91 39.33
CA THR A 740 12.33 -9.58 39.52
C THR A 740 12.61 -8.69 40.73
N ARG A 741 11.60 -7.98 41.27
CA ARG A 741 11.73 -7.10 42.46
C ARG A 741 11.23 -7.72 43.78
N THR A 742 10.28 -8.65 43.77
CA THR A 742 9.73 -9.23 45.01
C THR A 742 10.70 -10.23 45.66
N VAL A 743 10.96 -10.02 46.96
CA VAL A 743 11.93 -10.78 47.76
C VAL A 743 11.30 -12.11 48.19
N THR A 744 11.75 -13.23 47.61
CA THR A 744 11.85 -14.58 48.21
C THR A 744 12.26 -15.66 47.20
N LYS A 745 12.15 -15.42 45.88
CA LYS A 745 12.64 -16.31 44.81
C LYS A 745 13.26 -15.52 43.66
N ARG A 746 14.48 -15.00 43.84
CA ARG A 746 15.23 -14.44 42.71
C ARG A 746 15.57 -15.58 41.73
N PRO A 747 15.48 -15.41 40.40
CA PRO A 747 16.54 -15.93 39.54
C PRO A 747 17.79 -15.16 39.97
N ALA A 748 18.63 -15.77 40.83
CA ALA A 748 19.51 -15.16 41.85
C ALA A 748 20.36 -13.90 41.52
N ASN A 749 20.39 -13.39 40.28
CA ASN A 749 21.36 -12.40 39.84
C ASN A 749 20.95 -11.49 38.65
N ILE A 750 19.67 -11.13 38.47
CA ILE A 750 19.22 -10.19 37.41
C ILE A 750 18.63 -8.91 38.02
N LYS A 751 19.03 -7.74 37.50
CA LYS A 751 18.40 -6.44 37.76
C LYS A 751 17.72 -5.96 36.47
N LEU A 752 16.43 -5.61 36.53
CA LEU A 752 15.67 -5.13 35.38
C LEU A 752 15.13 -3.71 35.62
N ASP A 753 15.50 -2.78 34.73
CA ASP A 753 14.94 -1.43 34.67
C ASP A 753 14.11 -1.26 33.39
N LEU A 754 12.85 -0.82 33.51
CA LEU A 754 11.93 -0.61 32.38
C LEU A 754 11.56 0.87 32.24
N ASP A 755 11.86 1.43 31.07
CA ASP A 755 11.51 2.78 30.65
C ASP A 755 10.50 2.71 29.49
N LEU A 756 9.28 3.21 29.73
CA LEU A 756 8.18 3.26 28.76
C LEU A 756 8.03 4.69 28.20
N PHE A 757 8.25 4.85 26.90
CA PHE A 757 8.20 6.12 26.18
C PHE A 757 6.88 6.23 25.39
N LEU A 758 5.92 6.95 25.94
CA LEU A 758 4.61 7.18 25.34
C LEU A 758 4.63 8.46 24.51
N THR A 759 4.84 8.28 23.21
CA THR A 759 5.21 9.38 22.28
C THR A 759 4.07 10.33 21.93
N ASN A 760 2.83 9.97 22.27
CA ASN A 760 1.62 10.75 21.97
C ASN A 760 0.89 11.26 23.22
N LEU A 761 1.58 11.36 24.36
CA LEU A 761 1.02 12.01 25.55
C LEU A 761 0.92 13.52 25.37
N SER A 762 -0.19 14.10 25.83
CA SER A 762 -0.52 15.52 25.64
C SER A 762 0.15 16.47 26.64
N SER A 763 0.73 15.98 27.75
CA SER A 763 1.43 16.80 28.72
C SER A 763 2.33 15.99 29.68
N PRO A 764 3.30 16.64 30.36
CA PRO A 764 4.07 16.02 31.44
C PRO A 764 3.20 15.46 32.59
N ALA A 765 2.07 16.11 32.89
CA ALA A 765 1.12 15.63 33.91
C ALA A 765 0.51 14.28 33.54
N ALA A 766 0.27 14.03 32.25
CA ALA A 766 -0.23 12.75 31.75
C ALA A 766 0.81 11.62 31.92
N ALA A 767 2.10 11.92 31.76
CA ALA A 767 3.17 10.95 32.01
C ALA A 767 3.29 10.59 33.50
N THR A 768 3.14 11.58 34.39
CA THR A 768 3.08 11.34 35.84
C THR A 768 1.91 10.44 36.21
N GLN A 769 0.72 10.72 35.70
CA GLN A 769 -0.46 9.91 35.97
C GLN A 769 -0.34 8.48 35.42
N ALA A 770 0.19 8.31 34.21
CA ALA A 770 0.47 6.98 33.65
C ALA A 770 1.43 6.21 34.58
N SER A 771 2.50 6.87 35.04
CA SER A 771 3.44 6.29 36.00
C SER A 771 2.74 5.89 37.29
N GLU A 772 1.87 6.73 37.86
CA GLU A 772 1.10 6.40 39.06
C GLU A 772 0.23 5.16 38.85
N ILE A 773 -0.49 5.06 37.72
CA ILE A 773 -1.36 3.91 37.42
C ILE A 773 -0.54 2.62 37.28
N LEU A 774 0.56 2.64 36.51
CA LEU A 774 1.38 1.45 36.27
C LEU A 774 2.07 0.94 37.55
N ASN A 775 2.35 1.85 38.48
CA ASN A 775 3.05 1.56 39.73
C ASN A 775 2.11 1.43 40.95
N LYS A 776 0.77 1.52 40.78
CA LYS A 776 -0.20 1.19 41.84
C LYS A 776 -0.03 -0.28 42.24
N VAL A 777 0.28 -0.52 43.51
CA VAL A 777 0.47 -1.86 44.08
C VAL A 777 -0.90 -2.44 44.44
N THR A 778 -1.26 -3.57 43.84
CA THR A 778 -2.55 -4.26 44.05
C THR A 778 -2.59 -5.18 45.28
N ASP A 779 -1.45 -5.47 45.92
CA ASP A 779 -1.40 -6.29 47.13
C ASP A 779 -0.65 -5.57 48.25
N GLY A 780 -1.27 -5.47 49.43
CA GLY A 780 -0.88 -4.67 50.61
C GLY A 780 0.47 -4.96 51.28
N SER A 781 1.49 -5.36 50.53
CA SER A 781 2.88 -5.40 50.94
C SER A 781 3.53 -4.03 50.73
N ASN A 782 3.91 -3.38 51.83
CA ASN A 782 4.71 -2.15 51.83
C ASN A 782 6.10 -2.44 51.23
N VAL A 783 6.25 -2.28 49.92
CA VAL A 783 7.56 -2.09 49.30
C VAL A 783 7.96 -0.64 49.56
N SER A 784 9.05 -0.46 50.30
CA SER A 784 9.63 0.84 50.66
C SER A 784 9.86 1.73 49.44
N ASN A 785 9.84 3.06 49.69
CA ASN A 785 10.07 4.26 48.86
C ASN A 785 11.15 4.27 47.75
N ASP A 786 11.58 3.14 47.20
CA ASP A 786 12.55 3.08 46.11
C ASP A 786 11.85 3.06 44.75
N SER A 787 12.23 4.01 43.89
CA SER A 787 12.06 4.13 42.42
C SER A 787 10.93 3.33 41.74
N PRO A 788 10.12 3.96 40.84
CA PRO A 788 9.00 3.28 40.17
C PRO A 788 9.40 1.97 39.48
N LEU A 789 8.50 0.98 39.47
CA LEU A 789 8.66 -0.30 38.73
C LEU A 789 8.82 -0.02 37.24
N ILE A 790 8.02 0.90 36.71
CA ILE A 790 8.07 1.34 35.31
C ILE A 790 8.22 2.86 35.28
N ARG A 791 9.30 3.36 34.68
CA ARG A 791 9.50 4.79 34.43
C ARG A 791 8.76 5.17 33.16
N VAL A 792 7.92 6.20 33.21
CA VAL A 792 7.14 6.66 32.05
C VAL A 792 7.66 8.00 31.56
N HIS A 793 7.88 8.11 30.26
CA HIS A 793 8.38 9.30 29.58
C HIS A 793 7.40 9.74 28.49
N GLY A 794 7.10 11.03 28.41
CA GLY A 794 6.21 11.63 27.39
C GLY A 794 6.94 12.10 26.13
N GLN A 795 8.07 11.48 25.79
CA GLN A 795 8.92 11.87 24.66
C GLN A 795 9.34 10.64 23.83
N ARG A 796 9.97 10.87 22.68
CA ARG A 796 10.69 9.81 21.95
C ARG A 796 12.01 9.48 22.66
N ILE A 797 12.47 8.24 22.51
CA ILE A 797 13.81 7.84 22.94
C ILE A 797 14.83 8.69 22.19
N ASN A 798 15.83 9.20 22.89
CA ASN A 798 16.96 9.93 22.31
C ASN A 798 18.29 9.26 22.72
N LYS A 799 19.40 9.78 22.21
CA LYS A 799 20.75 9.21 22.42
C LYS A 799 21.22 9.27 23.87
N ASP A 800 20.78 10.26 24.62
CA ASP A 800 21.15 10.43 26.04
C ASP A 800 20.47 9.36 26.92
N ASP A 801 19.34 8.82 26.48
CA ASP A 801 18.65 7.74 27.17
C ASP A 801 19.47 6.43 27.17
N LEU A 802 20.44 6.24 26.26
CA LEU A 802 21.19 4.98 26.12
C LEU A 802 22.43 4.85 27.01
N ASP A 803 22.94 5.95 27.56
CA ASP A 803 24.14 5.97 28.42
C ASP A 803 25.35 5.22 27.79
N ALA A 804 25.57 5.40 26.48
CA ALA A 804 26.53 4.62 25.69
C ALA A 804 28.01 4.92 25.99
N ASN A 805 28.31 6.07 26.62
CA ASN A 805 29.68 6.54 26.85
C ASN A 805 30.32 5.98 28.13
N SER A 806 29.57 5.28 28.99
CA SER A 806 30.05 4.89 30.32
C SER A 806 30.59 3.46 30.43
N GLN A 807 30.19 2.51 29.56
CA GLN A 807 30.54 1.06 29.71
C GLN A 807 30.59 0.28 28.38
N GLN A 808 31.73 0.36 27.68
CA GLN A 808 31.85 -0.07 26.27
C GLN A 808 32.05 -1.59 26.04
N GLU A 809 32.61 -2.36 26.99
CA GLU A 809 33.09 -3.73 26.70
C GLU A 809 32.25 -4.89 27.29
N ASP A 810 31.24 -4.60 28.12
CA ASP A 810 30.40 -5.62 28.78
C ASP A 810 28.90 -5.49 28.46
N THR A 811 28.55 -4.55 27.57
CA THR A 811 27.17 -4.26 27.17
C THR A 811 26.84 -4.85 25.79
N VAL A 812 25.63 -5.37 25.62
CA VAL A 812 25.07 -5.76 24.32
C VAL A 812 23.72 -5.05 24.11
N TYR A 813 23.52 -4.52 22.90
CA TYR A 813 22.33 -3.81 22.49
C TYR A 813 21.50 -4.67 21.55
N TYR A 814 20.19 -4.74 21.81
CA TYR A 814 19.19 -5.40 20.97
C TYR A 814 18.13 -4.37 20.59
N ILE A 815 18.09 -3.99 19.32
CA ILE A 815 17.25 -2.89 18.82
C ILE A 815 16.26 -3.43 17.80
N CYS A 816 14.97 -3.25 18.05
CA CYS A 816 13.95 -3.57 17.07
C CYS A 816 12.88 -2.47 17.01
N GLY A 817 12.78 -1.84 15.85
CA GLY A 817 12.02 -0.61 15.66
C GLY A 817 11.72 -0.35 14.18
N PRO A 818 10.98 0.74 13.87
CA PRO A 818 10.83 1.20 12.49
C PRO A 818 12.21 1.53 11.88
N PRO A 819 12.41 1.37 10.57
CA PRO A 819 13.71 1.57 9.93
C PRO A 819 14.43 2.88 10.32
N PRO A 820 13.77 4.07 10.35
CA PRO A 820 14.44 5.31 10.73
C PRO A 820 15.01 5.28 12.15
N MET A 821 14.27 4.70 13.11
CA MET A 821 14.70 4.57 14.50
C MET A 821 15.88 3.59 14.60
N THR A 822 15.74 2.40 14.01
CA THR A 822 16.80 1.38 14.08
C THR A 822 18.09 1.90 13.44
N ASP A 823 18.00 2.51 12.25
CA ASP A 823 19.17 3.03 11.53
C ASP A 823 19.89 4.13 12.32
N GLU A 824 19.14 5.05 12.93
CA GLU A 824 19.71 6.13 13.74
C GLU A 824 20.51 5.59 14.93
N PHE A 825 19.92 4.68 15.71
CA PHE A 825 20.56 4.17 16.92
C PHE A 825 21.69 3.18 16.64
N VAL A 826 21.58 2.36 15.58
CA VAL A 826 22.67 1.49 15.14
C VAL A 826 23.86 2.32 14.68
N GLN A 827 23.62 3.34 13.84
CA GLN A 827 24.68 4.24 13.38
C GLN A 827 25.36 4.98 14.56
N TYR A 828 24.61 5.28 15.61
CA TYR A 828 25.14 5.90 16.81
C TYR A 828 25.96 4.93 17.69
N LEU A 829 25.53 3.68 17.83
CA LEU A 829 26.11 2.73 18.77
C LEU A 829 27.28 1.92 18.20
N GLU A 830 27.23 1.50 16.93
CA GLU A 830 28.30 0.68 16.33
C GLU A 830 29.70 1.30 16.47
N PRO A 831 29.90 2.63 16.28
CA PRO A 831 31.21 3.26 16.49
C PRO A 831 31.67 3.30 17.95
N VAL A 832 30.74 3.17 18.90
CA VAL A 832 31.00 3.34 20.34
C VAL A 832 31.25 2.00 21.03
N VAL A 833 30.48 0.96 20.68
CA VAL A 833 30.53 -0.34 21.37
C VAL A 833 30.92 -1.50 20.46
N GLY A 834 31.13 -1.28 19.16
CA GLY A 834 31.47 -2.32 18.20
C GLY A 834 30.23 -2.97 17.57
N LYS A 835 30.36 -3.30 16.28
CA LYS A 835 29.26 -3.82 15.45
C LYS A 835 28.71 -5.16 15.96
N GLU A 836 29.58 -6.02 16.48
CA GLU A 836 29.23 -7.34 17.00
C GLU A 836 28.35 -7.29 18.26
N ARG A 837 28.28 -6.13 18.94
CA ARG A 837 27.50 -5.92 20.16
C ARG A 837 26.20 -5.17 19.94
N VAL A 838 25.92 -4.76 18.71
CA VAL A 838 24.68 -4.08 18.31
C VAL A 838 23.90 -5.02 17.40
N LEU A 839 23.01 -5.80 18.00
CA LEU A 839 22.08 -6.64 17.26
C LEU A 839 20.85 -5.81 16.95
N TYR A 840 20.37 -5.89 15.70
CA TYR A 840 19.19 -5.15 15.32
C TYR A 840 18.33 -5.88 14.29
N GLU A 841 17.03 -5.64 14.37
CA GLU A 841 16.05 -6.00 13.36
C GLU A 841 15.18 -4.78 13.09
N LYS A 842 14.63 -4.69 11.87
CA LYS A 842 13.68 -3.64 11.51
C LYS A 842 12.34 -4.33 11.42
N TRP A 843 11.35 -3.96 12.23
CA TRP A 843 10.02 -4.54 12.02
C TRP A 843 9.32 -3.82 10.87
N TRP A 844 8.40 -4.53 10.22
CA TRP A 844 7.88 -4.20 8.90
C TRP A 844 6.37 -4.36 8.80
#